data_AF-A0A1H4PW00-F1
#
_entry.id   AF-A0A1H4PW00-F1
#
_cell.length_a   1.000
_cell.length_b   1.000
_cell.length_c   1.000
_cell.angle_alpha   90.00
_cell.angle_beta   90.00
_cell.angle_gamma   90.00
#
_symmetry.space_group_name_H-M   'P 1'
#
loop_
_entity.id
_entity.type
_entity.pdbx_description
1 polymer ?
#
loop_
_entity_poly.entity_id
_entity_poly.type
_entity_poly.pdbx_seq_one_letter_code
_entity_poly.pdbx_strand_id
1 'polypeptide(L)'
;MTMKKKLAITTMAASLVLGTLAGFPVINKGSVSTGVAYAATLPDATLLDKFNGIHAELAKDTVGQAAVRLARKKIDELSNNLGPEASLKKAQLIAPIWTRVIAKITNPPYPGNYSDINEAAIYNVFSKLAITYDSTGSDLTAALNNLSLRNTVNKLETLAGVAGGLNDITLNDFNLFYDAVINSLKTSSILVAASSDAPPYAPTKAAVKTAIDSVLSSNTNVSKVLTNLSITASDIMAVRDNFDAYADPQGQAKIATESAILRYIISTKSNYFDLSRSSDGRSLTPGFNVSNLPISNLLDWEVTSGSNVSFTNGSFVLANSVNTATIVGIAARDKIFHRLVYIGTISLTPQSTGGGGGGGGPVPGTDTTKDKVATDTKAALGDIKKQLQDATPEKQKELINQAKSKVEEAIKNISKIDLTKATTTNAAGDKATAVLNITDLKKQIEEINKQVKALNDSLKELDSTSKTVKAELALDLGTVNAKTTEVPLSKELLKAAKDNGIDAIGLTLNGLKMTLSSDEFKEDTTLNVTKQEKAVATSATQLQVASDVYEFQFASGGNKVDSFKTPISLSIPISNTSGMDTELLTLAKILDGKLIFFGGIYKNGKLDAKRNSFSTYTVVENKVSFNDTSSVQIWAGRQIQVAAAKGILEGRESSQFVPNGQVTRAEFAKMIVKTFGLEDASATASFNDVSDTDWYKVYVASAVKNGIVNGRAEGKFDPNGQITRAEMATMAARALLLSGSIANVTDIEAALKVFKDAGSIGDSLKSGVALAASQGIIVGEEGSQFNPNGVSTRAQAAVVIYRLLNK
;
A
#
# COMPACT_ATOMS: atom_id res chain seq x y z
N MET A 1 -10.30 37.68 20.98
CA MET A 1 -10.63 37.28 19.60
C MET A 1 -11.06 35.82 19.59
N THR A 2 -12.28 35.53 19.13
CA THR A 2 -12.88 34.18 19.26
C THR A 2 -12.47 33.25 18.12
N MET A 3 -12.22 31.99 18.49
CA MET A 3 -11.80 30.84 17.68
C MET A 3 -12.72 30.50 16.48
N LYS A 4 -13.91 31.14 16.41
CA LYS A 4 -14.91 31.04 15.34
C LYS A 4 -14.35 31.29 13.93
N LYS A 5 -13.21 31.98 13.83
CA LYS A 5 -12.64 32.45 12.55
C LYS A 5 -11.49 31.60 12.01
N LYS A 6 -11.13 30.49 12.69
CA LYS A 6 -9.86 29.78 12.50
C LYS A 6 -9.90 28.55 11.58
N LEU A 7 -11.05 27.90 11.38
CA LEU A 7 -11.13 26.56 10.77
C LEU A 7 -11.39 26.57 9.23
N ALA A 8 -12.05 27.61 8.73
CA ALA A 8 -12.55 27.61 7.35
C ALA A 8 -11.51 27.96 6.28
N ILE A 9 -10.48 28.72 6.66
CA ILE A 9 -9.54 29.30 5.72
C ILE A 9 -8.44 28.28 5.34
N THR A 10 -8.08 27.39 6.26
CA THR A 10 -7.17 26.26 6.02
C THR A 10 -7.73 25.27 4.98
N THR A 11 -9.06 25.17 4.91
CA THR A 11 -9.79 24.15 4.14
C THR A 11 -9.91 24.52 2.65
N MET A 12 -10.21 25.79 2.35
CA MET A 12 -10.34 26.29 0.98
C MET A 12 -8.99 26.52 0.30
N ALA A 13 -7.92 26.74 1.06
CA ALA A 13 -6.58 26.96 0.50
C ALA A 13 -5.82 25.67 0.22
N ALA A 14 -6.07 24.61 0.99
CA ALA A 14 -5.54 23.29 0.68
C ALA A 14 -6.16 22.71 -0.62
N SER A 15 -7.46 22.92 -0.89
CA SER A 15 -8.12 22.45 -2.12
C SER A 15 -7.69 23.19 -3.38
N LEU A 16 -7.41 24.48 -3.28
CA LEU A 16 -6.92 25.32 -4.38
C LEU A 16 -5.53 24.92 -4.83
N VAL A 17 -4.66 24.61 -3.87
CA VAL A 17 -3.32 24.17 -4.20
C VAL A 17 -3.32 22.72 -4.66
N LEU A 18 -4.11 21.83 -4.06
CA LEU A 18 -4.22 20.43 -4.50
C LEU A 18 -4.82 20.27 -5.90
N GLY A 19 -5.84 21.07 -6.26
CA GLY A 19 -6.46 21.04 -7.58
C GLY A 19 -5.64 21.68 -8.69
N THR A 20 -4.64 22.51 -8.35
CA THR A 20 -3.77 23.20 -9.32
C THR A 20 -2.39 22.52 -9.44
N LEU A 21 -1.89 21.95 -8.33
CA LEU A 21 -0.70 21.07 -8.28
C LEU A 21 -0.87 19.79 -9.06
N ALA A 22 -2.10 19.29 -9.08
CA ALA A 22 -2.54 18.26 -9.97
C ALA A 22 -2.06 18.50 -11.42
N GLY A 23 -1.91 19.72 -11.92
CA GLY A 23 -1.51 19.92 -13.32
C GLY A 23 -0.18 19.26 -13.75
N PHE A 24 0.78 19.04 -12.85
CA PHE A 24 2.08 18.49 -13.23
C PHE A 24 2.20 17.01 -12.84
N PRO A 25 2.58 16.12 -13.77
CA PRO A 25 2.78 14.71 -13.46
C PRO A 25 3.90 14.55 -12.43
N VAL A 26 3.62 13.79 -11.37
CA VAL A 26 4.57 13.48 -10.30
C VAL A 26 5.57 12.44 -10.79
N ILE A 27 6.78 12.87 -11.14
CA ILE A 27 7.76 11.99 -11.77
C ILE A 27 8.76 11.48 -10.74
N ASN A 28 8.84 10.16 -10.59
CA ASN A 28 9.97 9.50 -9.94
C ASN A 28 10.97 9.13 -11.03
N LYS A 29 12.08 9.88 -11.10
CA LYS A 29 13.16 9.89 -12.11
C LYS A 29 13.23 8.79 -13.17
N GLY A 30 13.48 9.26 -14.39
CA GLY A 30 13.69 8.49 -15.61
C GLY A 30 13.78 9.45 -16.81
N SER A 31 14.98 9.68 -17.31
CA SER A 31 15.26 10.45 -18.53
C SER A 31 14.73 9.73 -19.76
N VAL A 32 14.38 10.54 -20.75
CA VAL A 32 14.00 10.16 -22.11
C VAL A 32 15.27 9.81 -22.88
N SER A 33 15.66 8.54 -22.88
CA SER A 33 16.48 8.01 -23.98
C SER A 33 16.19 6.52 -24.19
N THR A 34 15.70 6.21 -25.39
CA THR A 34 15.45 4.89 -26.00
C THR A 34 14.27 4.06 -25.45
N GLY A 35 13.12 4.17 -26.14
CA GLY A 35 12.25 3.03 -26.49
C GLY A 35 11.67 2.08 -25.43
N VAL A 36 11.69 2.40 -24.14
CA VAL A 36 11.06 1.56 -23.11
C VAL A 36 10.04 2.36 -22.32
N ALA A 37 8.84 1.79 -22.13
CA ALA A 37 7.78 2.41 -21.33
C ALA A 37 8.23 2.56 -19.86
N TYR A 38 7.90 3.71 -19.28
CA TYR A 38 8.18 4.03 -17.89
C TYR A 38 7.51 3.03 -16.94
N ALA A 39 8.25 2.58 -15.93
CA ALA A 39 7.64 2.06 -14.71
C ALA A 39 7.68 3.20 -13.69
N ALA A 40 6.60 3.98 -13.60
CA ALA A 40 6.43 4.80 -12.41
C ALA A 40 6.35 3.83 -11.23
N THR A 41 7.36 3.80 -10.36
CA THR A 41 7.11 3.42 -8.97
C THR A 41 6.01 4.34 -8.46
N LEU A 42 5.06 3.78 -7.71
CA LEU A 42 4.09 4.57 -6.96
C LEU A 42 4.80 5.74 -6.26
N PRO A 43 4.16 6.91 -6.11
CA PRO A 43 4.75 8.04 -5.41
C PRO A 43 5.36 7.56 -4.09
N ASP A 44 6.47 8.18 -3.64
CA ASP A 44 6.89 8.25 -2.24
C ASP A 44 5.68 7.95 -1.35
N ALA A 45 5.79 6.85 -0.59
CA ALA A 45 4.69 6.32 0.20
C ALA A 45 4.01 7.44 1.01
N THR A 46 4.76 8.45 1.45
CA THR A 46 4.21 9.59 2.19
C THR A 46 3.23 10.46 1.40
N LEU A 47 3.46 10.72 0.11
CA LEU A 47 2.55 11.52 -0.72
C LEU A 47 1.34 10.70 -1.15
N LEU A 48 1.55 9.42 -1.51
CA LEU A 48 0.46 8.51 -1.83
C LEU A 48 -0.43 8.26 -0.60
N ASP A 49 0.16 8.09 0.58
CA ASP A 49 -0.57 7.93 1.85
C ASP A 49 -1.37 9.19 2.21
N LYS A 50 -0.84 10.38 1.89
CA LYS A 50 -1.58 11.65 2.02
C LYS A 50 -2.80 11.69 1.10
N PHE A 51 -2.64 11.35 -0.18
CA PHE A 51 -3.75 11.28 -1.13
C PHE A 51 -4.77 10.20 -0.76
N ASN A 52 -4.31 9.01 -0.37
CA ASN A 52 -5.15 7.91 0.08
C ASN A 52 -5.92 8.27 1.37
N GLY A 53 -5.30 9.02 2.27
CA GLY A 53 -5.95 9.52 3.47
C GLY A 53 -7.06 10.53 3.16
N ILE A 54 -6.80 11.52 2.29
CA ILE A 54 -7.84 12.45 1.81
C ILE A 54 -8.97 11.68 1.10
N HIS A 55 -8.62 10.68 0.31
CA HIS A 55 -9.57 9.81 -0.37
C HIS A 55 -10.46 9.04 0.61
N ALA A 56 -9.85 8.41 1.62
CA ALA A 56 -10.57 7.69 2.66
C ALA A 56 -11.55 8.62 3.39
N GLU A 57 -11.17 9.87 3.63
CA GLU A 57 -12.07 10.88 4.21
C GLU A 57 -13.18 11.32 3.27
N LEU A 58 -12.93 11.47 1.96
CA LEU A 58 -13.96 11.77 0.96
C LEU A 58 -14.95 10.60 0.81
N ALA A 59 -14.45 9.36 0.86
CA ALA A 59 -15.28 8.15 0.72
C ALA A 59 -16.32 7.99 1.84
N LYS A 60 -16.11 8.62 2.99
CA LYS A 60 -17.11 8.68 4.07
C LYS A 60 -18.29 9.59 3.73
N ASP A 61 -18.14 10.55 2.83
CA ASP A 61 -19.18 11.47 2.35
C ASP A 61 -19.70 11.00 0.99
N THR A 62 -20.67 10.09 0.99
CA THR A 62 -21.19 9.46 -0.24
C THR A 62 -21.81 10.46 -1.22
N VAL A 63 -22.49 11.49 -0.70
CA VAL A 63 -23.09 12.56 -1.51
C VAL A 63 -22.01 13.45 -2.13
N GLY A 64 -21.06 13.90 -1.31
CA GLY A 64 -19.92 14.68 -1.78
C GLY A 64 -19.06 13.91 -2.79
N GLN A 65 -18.85 12.61 -2.56
CA GLN A 65 -18.14 11.72 -3.47
C GLN A 65 -18.85 11.61 -4.83
N ALA A 66 -20.19 11.51 -4.85
CA ALA A 66 -20.95 11.48 -6.09
C ALA A 66 -20.81 12.78 -6.88
N ALA A 67 -20.83 13.95 -6.21
CA ALA A 67 -20.61 15.24 -6.84
C ALA A 67 -19.20 15.35 -7.47
N VAL A 68 -18.17 14.87 -6.76
CA VAL A 68 -16.79 14.80 -7.25
C VAL A 68 -16.68 13.93 -8.51
N ARG A 69 -17.31 12.74 -8.51
CA ARG A 69 -17.34 11.86 -9.69
C ARG A 69 -18.03 12.52 -10.88
N LEU A 70 -19.13 13.23 -10.66
CA LEU A 70 -19.88 13.90 -11.73
C LEU A 70 -19.08 15.05 -12.35
N ALA A 71 -18.44 15.89 -11.53
CA ALA A 71 -17.60 16.98 -12.02
C ALA A 71 -16.43 16.43 -12.84
N ARG A 72 -15.80 15.35 -12.37
CA ARG A 72 -14.72 14.67 -13.10
C ARG A 72 -15.17 14.11 -14.45
N LYS A 73 -16.31 13.42 -14.49
CA LYS A 73 -16.87 12.86 -15.73
C LYS A 73 -17.01 13.94 -16.80
N LYS A 74 -17.49 15.14 -16.45
CA LYS A 74 -17.60 16.27 -17.39
C LYS A 74 -16.25 16.73 -17.93
N ILE A 75 -15.21 16.75 -17.08
CA ILE A 75 -13.85 17.11 -17.49
C ILE A 75 -13.28 16.05 -18.45
N ASP A 76 -13.40 14.77 -18.12
CA ASP A 76 -12.88 13.67 -18.95
C ASP A 76 -13.62 13.55 -20.30
N GLU A 77 -14.94 13.77 -20.32
CA GLU A 77 -15.73 13.85 -21.56
C GLU A 77 -15.22 14.97 -22.47
N LEU A 78 -14.88 16.13 -21.91
CA LEU A 78 -14.30 17.23 -22.66
C LEU A 78 -12.89 16.86 -23.18
N SER A 79 -12.03 16.25 -22.37
CA SER A 79 -10.70 15.78 -22.80
C SER A 79 -10.76 14.91 -24.05
N ASN A 80 -11.71 13.97 -24.11
CA ASN A 80 -11.84 12.99 -25.19
C ASN A 80 -12.54 13.53 -26.45
N ASN A 81 -13.20 14.69 -26.37
CA ASN A 81 -13.90 15.29 -27.50
C ASN A 81 -12.95 16.13 -28.39
N LEU A 82 -12.92 15.83 -29.70
CA LEU A 82 -12.05 16.47 -30.70
C LEU A 82 -12.79 17.51 -31.57
N GLY A 83 -14.08 17.78 -31.29
CA GLY A 83 -14.88 18.74 -32.04
C GLY A 83 -14.44 20.20 -31.85
N PRO A 84 -14.77 21.09 -32.80
CA PRO A 84 -14.36 22.51 -32.75
C PRO A 84 -14.88 23.26 -31.51
N GLU A 85 -16.12 22.98 -31.09
CA GLU A 85 -16.69 23.57 -29.86
C GLU A 85 -15.95 23.08 -28.60
N ALA A 86 -15.56 21.81 -28.56
CA ALA A 86 -14.78 21.25 -27.46
C ALA A 86 -13.38 21.86 -27.40
N SER A 87 -12.73 22.05 -28.55
CA SER A 87 -11.44 22.75 -28.65
C SER A 87 -11.52 24.19 -28.14
N LEU A 88 -12.55 24.94 -28.57
CA LEU A 88 -12.80 26.29 -28.07
C LEU A 88 -13.05 26.31 -26.56
N LYS A 89 -13.81 25.33 -26.05
CA LYS A 89 -14.09 25.24 -24.62
C LYS A 89 -12.82 24.92 -23.82
N LYS A 90 -11.97 24.00 -24.29
CA LYS A 90 -10.67 23.70 -23.68
C LYS A 90 -9.83 24.98 -23.59
N ALA A 91 -9.71 25.70 -24.71
CA ALA A 91 -8.98 26.97 -24.79
C ALA A 91 -9.48 27.99 -23.76
N GLN A 92 -10.80 28.18 -23.66
CA GLN A 92 -11.42 29.08 -22.68
C GLN A 92 -11.07 28.71 -21.23
N LEU A 93 -11.07 27.42 -20.90
CA LEU A 93 -10.80 26.96 -19.53
C LEU A 93 -9.37 27.27 -19.09
N ILE A 94 -8.39 27.14 -19.99
CA ILE A 94 -6.95 27.31 -19.72
C ILE A 94 -6.37 28.66 -20.17
N ALA A 95 -7.19 29.56 -20.75
CA ALA A 95 -6.74 30.82 -21.35
C ALA A 95 -5.79 31.67 -20.48
N PRO A 96 -6.01 31.85 -19.16
CA PRO A 96 -5.09 32.63 -18.31
C PRO A 96 -3.66 32.09 -18.29
N ILE A 97 -3.48 30.77 -18.31
CA ILE A 97 -2.16 30.13 -18.32
C ILE A 97 -1.62 30.02 -19.74
N TRP A 98 -2.47 29.67 -20.70
CA TRP A 98 -2.05 29.56 -22.10
C TRP A 98 -1.52 30.86 -22.67
N THR A 99 -2.13 31.99 -22.32
CA THR A 99 -1.63 33.32 -22.72
C THR A 99 -0.19 33.56 -22.29
N ARG A 100 0.21 33.06 -21.11
CA ARG A 100 1.59 33.15 -20.61
C ARG A 100 2.53 32.24 -21.39
N VAL A 101 2.10 31.00 -21.61
CA VAL A 101 2.88 29.97 -22.33
C VAL A 101 3.11 30.37 -23.79
N ILE A 102 2.07 30.80 -24.52
CA ILE A 102 2.20 31.16 -25.94
C ILE A 102 3.06 32.41 -26.15
N ALA A 103 3.03 33.37 -25.23
CA ALA A 103 3.91 34.53 -25.25
C ALA A 103 5.39 34.11 -25.16
N LYS A 104 5.69 33.08 -24.35
CA LYS A 104 7.04 32.50 -24.24
C LYS A 104 7.41 31.68 -25.46
N ILE A 105 6.47 30.95 -26.07
CA ILE A 105 6.73 30.21 -27.32
C ILE A 105 7.04 31.17 -28.47
N THR A 106 6.36 32.31 -28.53
CA THR A 106 6.51 33.30 -29.61
C THR A 106 7.85 34.02 -29.54
N ASN A 107 8.42 34.17 -28.34
CA ASN A 107 9.77 34.69 -28.12
C ASN A 107 10.52 33.77 -27.14
N PRO A 108 11.03 32.62 -27.61
CA PRO A 108 11.55 31.57 -26.76
C PRO A 108 12.86 32.02 -26.11
N PRO A 109 12.96 32.01 -24.76
CA PRO A 109 14.20 32.38 -24.07
C PRO A 109 15.32 31.33 -24.25
N TYR A 110 14.97 30.12 -24.71
CA TYR A 110 15.89 29.02 -24.98
C TYR A 110 15.55 28.30 -26.29
N PRO A 111 16.54 27.84 -27.07
CA PRO A 111 16.29 27.15 -28.33
C PRO A 111 15.56 25.81 -28.12
N GLY A 112 14.53 25.53 -28.93
CA GLY A 112 13.78 24.28 -28.85
C GLY A 112 12.60 24.24 -29.82
N ASN A 113 12.05 23.03 -30.07
CA ASN A 113 10.82 22.86 -30.84
C ASN A 113 9.60 22.73 -29.91
N TYR A 114 8.80 23.78 -29.84
CA TYR A 114 7.64 23.91 -28.97
C TYR A 114 6.29 23.69 -29.68
N SER A 115 6.27 23.23 -30.93
CA SER A 115 5.04 23.02 -31.72
C SER A 115 4.02 22.06 -31.08
N ASP A 116 4.49 21.11 -30.26
CA ASP A 116 3.62 20.18 -29.53
C ASP A 116 3.00 20.80 -28.26
N ILE A 117 3.47 21.98 -27.82
CA ILE A 117 2.79 22.73 -26.77
C ILE A 117 1.65 23.52 -27.41
N ASN A 118 0.44 22.99 -27.30
CA ASN A 118 -0.79 23.63 -27.77
C ASN A 118 -1.88 23.63 -26.67
N GLU A 119 -3.02 24.29 -26.94
CA GLU A 119 -4.12 24.41 -25.98
C GLU A 119 -4.62 23.06 -25.46
N ALA A 120 -4.68 22.04 -26.33
CA ALA A 120 -5.10 20.70 -25.93
C ALA A 120 -4.06 20.02 -25.02
N ALA A 121 -2.77 20.21 -25.30
CA ALA A 121 -1.68 19.70 -24.47
C ALA A 121 -1.68 20.35 -23.08
N ILE A 122 -1.86 21.67 -23.01
CA ILE A 122 -1.98 22.41 -21.74
C ILE A 122 -3.26 22.02 -21.00
N TYR A 123 -4.39 21.90 -21.71
CA TYR A 123 -5.62 21.40 -21.13
C TYR A 123 -5.46 20.01 -20.52
N ASN A 124 -4.75 19.09 -21.20
CA ASN A 124 -4.50 17.73 -20.71
C ASN A 124 -3.62 17.70 -19.45
N VAL A 125 -2.64 18.61 -19.35
CA VAL A 125 -1.82 18.84 -18.14
C VAL A 125 -2.74 19.16 -16.96
N PHE A 126 -3.63 20.15 -17.08
CA PHE A 126 -4.54 20.54 -15.99
C PHE A 126 -5.69 19.55 -15.73
N SER A 127 -6.29 18.96 -16.77
CA SER A 127 -7.51 18.15 -16.66
C SER A 127 -7.27 16.74 -16.11
N LYS A 128 -6.11 16.13 -16.34
CA LYS A 128 -5.87 14.71 -15.97
C LYS A 128 -5.71 14.45 -14.48
N LEU A 129 -5.59 15.51 -13.69
CA LEU A 129 -5.40 15.44 -12.25
C LEU A 129 -6.31 16.44 -11.50
N ALA A 130 -7.00 17.34 -12.22
CA ALA A 130 -8.05 18.17 -11.65
C ALA A 130 -9.20 17.26 -11.19
N ILE A 131 -9.42 17.24 -9.87
CA ILE A 131 -10.45 16.48 -9.14
C ILE A 131 -10.04 15.03 -8.84
N THR A 132 -9.29 14.85 -7.75
CA THR A 132 -8.83 13.54 -7.26
C THR A 132 -9.96 12.74 -6.60
N TYR A 133 -10.59 11.85 -7.36
CA TYR A 133 -11.12 10.60 -6.84
C TYR A 133 -10.57 9.45 -7.67
N ASP A 134 -9.50 8.83 -7.17
CA ASP A 134 -9.01 7.55 -7.66
C ASP A 134 -8.90 6.62 -6.46
N SER A 135 -9.81 5.65 -6.37
CA SER A 135 -9.88 4.67 -5.28
C SER A 135 -8.78 3.61 -5.33
N THR A 136 -8.02 3.56 -6.41
CA THR A 136 -7.07 2.47 -6.66
C THR A 136 -5.65 2.96 -6.98
N GLY A 137 -5.45 4.27 -7.12
CA GLY A 137 -4.20 4.84 -7.62
C GLY A 137 -4.00 4.61 -9.12
N SER A 138 -4.96 4.02 -9.84
CA SER A 138 -4.88 3.69 -11.26
C SER A 138 -4.82 4.90 -12.19
N ASP A 139 -5.54 5.96 -11.87
CA ASP A 139 -5.65 7.17 -12.68
C ASP A 139 -4.46 8.08 -12.48
N LEU A 140 -3.98 8.18 -11.24
CA LEU A 140 -2.69 8.81 -10.97
C LEU A 140 -1.61 8.03 -11.70
N THR A 141 -1.56 6.70 -11.54
CA THR A 141 -0.60 5.84 -12.24
C THR A 141 -0.73 5.96 -13.77
N ALA A 142 -1.94 6.05 -14.32
CA ALA A 142 -2.17 6.24 -15.75
C ALA A 142 -1.71 7.62 -16.23
N ALA A 143 -1.94 8.67 -15.45
CA ALA A 143 -1.45 10.02 -15.74
C ALA A 143 0.10 10.07 -15.68
N LEU A 144 0.72 9.43 -14.67
CA LEU A 144 2.17 9.31 -14.55
C LEU A 144 2.78 8.53 -15.72
N ASN A 145 2.06 7.52 -16.21
CA ASN A 145 2.48 6.71 -17.35
C ASN A 145 2.09 7.31 -18.73
N ASN A 146 1.40 8.44 -18.79
CA ASN A 146 1.03 9.10 -20.04
C ASN A 146 2.21 9.82 -20.72
N LEU A 147 2.67 9.30 -21.86
CA LEU A 147 3.82 9.84 -22.60
C LEU A 147 3.58 11.25 -23.16
N SER A 148 2.38 11.54 -23.66
CA SER A 148 2.05 12.87 -24.23
C SER A 148 2.10 13.95 -23.15
N LEU A 149 1.55 13.67 -21.97
CA LEU A 149 1.54 14.59 -20.84
C LEU A 149 2.96 14.86 -20.33
N ARG A 150 3.82 13.83 -20.25
CA ARG A 150 5.24 13.98 -19.90
C ARG A 150 6.02 14.80 -20.93
N ASN A 151 5.79 14.58 -22.22
CA ASN A 151 6.45 15.34 -23.28
C ASN A 151 6.07 16.82 -23.22
N THR A 152 4.81 17.14 -22.94
CA THR A 152 4.36 18.53 -22.76
C THR A 152 5.09 19.20 -21.59
N VAL A 153 5.23 18.51 -20.45
CA VAL A 153 5.89 19.05 -19.25
C VAL A 153 7.38 19.28 -19.48
N ASN A 154 8.08 18.33 -20.11
CA ASN A 154 9.48 18.48 -20.55
C ASN A 154 9.71 19.76 -21.36
N LYS A 155 8.81 20.02 -22.31
CA LYS A 155 8.92 21.17 -23.20
C LYS A 155 8.61 22.47 -22.46
N LEU A 156 7.70 22.46 -21.48
CA LEU A 156 7.42 23.59 -20.60
C LEU A 156 8.63 23.94 -19.72
N GLU A 157 9.34 22.94 -19.18
CA GLU A 157 10.57 23.15 -18.40
C GLU A 157 11.69 23.77 -19.26
N THR A 158 11.89 23.23 -20.47
CA THR A 158 12.85 23.75 -21.44
C THR A 158 12.52 25.19 -21.81
N LEU A 159 11.25 25.47 -22.09
CA LEU A 159 10.74 26.81 -22.38
C LEU A 159 10.95 27.77 -21.20
N ALA A 160 10.92 27.25 -19.98
CA ALA A 160 11.13 27.99 -18.74
C ALA A 160 12.60 28.15 -18.34
N GLY A 161 13.56 27.54 -19.03
CA GLY A 161 14.98 27.68 -18.69
C GLY A 161 15.45 26.95 -17.45
N VAL A 162 14.66 25.98 -16.98
CA VAL A 162 15.09 25.05 -15.93
C VAL A 162 15.89 23.95 -16.65
N ALA A 163 17.21 23.92 -16.47
CA ALA A 163 18.09 22.96 -17.15
C ALA A 163 17.68 21.51 -16.81
N GLY A 164 17.94 20.55 -17.70
CA GLY A 164 17.81 19.10 -17.43
C GLY A 164 16.49 18.40 -17.81
N GLY A 165 15.41 19.14 -18.10
CA GLY A 165 14.08 18.54 -18.39
C GLY A 165 13.50 17.78 -17.18
N LEU A 166 12.71 16.71 -17.40
CA LEU A 166 12.09 15.89 -16.33
C LEU A 166 13.10 15.24 -15.36
N ASN A 167 14.40 15.42 -15.58
CA ASN A 167 15.47 14.96 -14.69
C ASN A 167 15.69 15.88 -13.47
N ASP A 168 15.23 17.14 -13.55
CA ASP A 168 15.46 18.16 -12.54
C ASP A 168 14.22 18.45 -11.69
N ILE A 169 12.98 18.29 -12.20
CA ILE A 169 11.78 18.26 -11.36
C ILE A 169 11.60 16.86 -10.79
N THR A 170 11.78 16.72 -9.47
CA THR A 170 11.64 15.45 -8.76
C THR A 170 10.37 15.41 -7.92
N LEU A 171 9.95 14.21 -7.52
CA LEU A 171 8.94 14.04 -6.48
C LEU A 171 9.27 14.79 -5.17
N ASN A 172 10.57 14.97 -4.86
CA ASN A 172 10.98 15.78 -3.72
C ASN A 172 10.68 17.29 -3.94
N ASP A 173 10.79 17.80 -5.16
CA ASP A 173 10.36 19.18 -5.47
C ASP A 173 8.85 19.36 -5.28
N PHE A 174 8.06 18.33 -5.61
CA PHE A 174 6.62 18.30 -5.31
C PHE A 174 6.34 18.19 -3.80
N ASN A 175 7.09 17.38 -3.05
CA ASN A 175 6.96 17.31 -1.60
C ASN A 175 7.35 18.63 -0.95
N LEU A 176 8.43 19.28 -1.37
CA LEU A 176 8.85 20.59 -0.88
C LEU A 176 7.84 21.68 -1.23
N PHE A 177 7.29 21.64 -2.44
CA PHE A 177 6.21 22.53 -2.84
C PHE A 177 4.95 22.27 -2.00
N TYR A 178 4.54 21.01 -1.85
CA TYR A 178 3.38 20.59 -1.05
C TYR A 178 3.55 20.96 0.43
N ASP A 179 4.72 20.72 1.00
CA ASP A 179 5.03 21.07 2.38
C ASP A 179 5.15 22.58 2.53
N ALA A 180 5.68 23.32 1.55
CA ALA A 180 5.65 24.78 1.57
C ALA A 180 4.21 25.32 1.55
N VAL A 181 3.31 24.68 0.80
CA VAL A 181 1.88 24.99 0.81
C VAL A 181 1.30 24.73 2.19
N ILE A 182 1.40 23.49 2.67
CA ILE A 182 0.83 23.09 3.96
C ILE A 182 1.44 23.92 5.10
N ASN A 183 2.72 24.25 5.04
CA ASN A 183 3.39 25.08 6.04
C ASN A 183 2.97 26.55 5.93
N SER A 184 2.82 27.11 4.73
CA SER A 184 2.23 28.45 4.54
C SER A 184 0.81 28.51 5.10
N LEU A 185 0.02 27.45 4.94
CA LEU A 185 -1.31 27.30 5.54
C LEU A 185 -1.29 27.15 7.07
N LYS A 186 -0.18 26.66 7.64
CA LYS A 186 0.03 26.54 9.10
C LYS A 186 0.57 27.83 9.73
N THR A 187 1.48 28.54 9.06
CA THR A 187 2.26 29.68 9.61
C THR A 187 1.62 31.03 9.36
N SER A 188 0.80 31.15 8.33
CA SER A 188 0.11 32.39 8.06
C SER A 188 -0.86 32.71 9.19
N SER A 189 -0.78 33.94 9.71
CA SER A 189 -1.78 34.55 10.60
C SER A 189 -3.18 34.65 9.96
N ILE A 190 -3.40 33.97 8.83
CA ILE A 190 -4.64 33.72 8.08
C ILE A 190 -5.67 32.92 8.91
N LEU A 191 -5.27 32.40 10.08
CA LEU A 191 -6.18 32.13 11.21
C LEU A 191 -6.97 33.38 11.69
N VAL A 192 -6.75 34.56 11.09
CA VAL A 192 -7.28 35.87 11.50
C VAL A 192 -7.63 36.76 10.28
N ALA A 193 -8.82 36.58 9.68
CA ALA A 193 -9.66 37.59 9.00
C ALA A 193 -10.89 36.87 8.42
N ALA A 194 -12.15 37.24 8.60
CA ALA A 194 -12.76 38.53 8.89
C ALA A 194 -13.99 38.35 9.80
N SER A 195 -14.24 39.35 10.63
CA SER A 195 -15.59 39.81 10.93
C SER A 195 -15.97 40.79 9.84
N SER A 196 -16.97 40.47 9.04
CA SER A 196 -17.87 41.43 8.39
C SER A 196 -18.87 40.67 7.53
N ASP A 197 -20.08 41.22 7.40
CA ASP A 197 -21.19 40.75 6.57
C ASP A 197 -20.91 40.84 5.04
N ALA A 198 -19.66 40.66 4.61
CA ALA A 198 -19.29 40.53 3.21
C ALA A 198 -19.47 39.08 2.75
N PRO A 199 -19.80 38.83 1.46
CA PRO A 199 -19.97 37.47 0.95
C PRO A 199 -18.72 36.62 1.26
N PRO A 200 -18.88 35.44 1.88
CA PRO A 200 -17.84 34.71 2.63
C PRO A 200 -16.66 34.16 1.80
N TYR A 201 -16.58 34.48 0.51
CA TYR A 201 -15.57 33.98 -0.42
C TYR A 201 -14.35 34.90 -0.60
N ALA A 202 -14.47 36.21 -0.32
CA ALA A 202 -13.40 37.18 -0.60
C ALA A 202 -12.15 37.06 0.29
N PRO A 203 -12.26 36.92 1.64
CA PRO A 203 -11.09 36.77 2.52
C PRO A 203 -10.33 35.47 2.26
N THR A 204 -11.07 34.42 1.91
CA THR A 204 -10.48 33.12 1.64
C THR A 204 -9.77 33.09 0.30
N LYS A 205 -10.36 33.67 -0.76
CA LYS A 205 -9.69 33.81 -2.07
C LYS A 205 -8.35 34.57 -1.94
N ALA A 206 -8.30 35.63 -1.12
CA ALA A 206 -7.09 36.38 -0.84
C ALA A 206 -6.04 35.56 -0.06
N ALA A 207 -6.44 34.84 0.99
CA ALA A 207 -5.56 33.97 1.76
C ALA A 207 -4.92 32.86 0.92
N VAL A 208 -5.71 32.28 0.02
CA VAL A 208 -5.25 31.26 -0.92
C VAL A 208 -4.25 31.84 -1.89
N LYS A 209 -4.56 33.01 -2.45
CA LYS A 209 -3.65 33.72 -3.34
C LYS A 209 -2.30 33.95 -2.65
N THR A 210 -2.31 34.38 -1.39
CA THR A 210 -1.09 34.54 -0.58
C THR A 210 -0.33 33.24 -0.38
N ALA A 211 -1.02 32.11 -0.17
CA ALA A 211 -0.37 30.80 -0.07
C ALA A 211 0.27 30.38 -1.40
N ILE A 212 -0.42 30.58 -2.54
CA ILE A 212 0.13 30.32 -3.86
C ILE A 212 1.31 31.26 -4.15
N ASP A 213 1.21 32.54 -3.83
CA ASP A 213 2.28 33.53 -3.98
C ASP A 213 3.52 33.14 -3.14
N SER A 214 3.32 32.72 -1.89
CA SER A 214 4.39 32.21 -1.01
C SER A 214 5.07 30.98 -1.59
N VAL A 215 4.33 30.14 -2.30
CA VAL A 215 4.86 28.91 -2.87
C VAL A 215 5.54 29.15 -4.22
N LEU A 216 5.00 30.05 -5.05
CA LEU A 216 5.68 30.55 -6.25
C LEU A 216 7.00 31.25 -5.90
N SER A 217 7.12 31.81 -4.69
CA SER A 217 8.39 32.35 -4.17
C SER A 217 9.32 31.29 -3.56
N SER A 218 8.88 30.04 -3.42
CA SER A 218 9.76 28.95 -2.98
C SER A 218 10.74 28.58 -4.09
N ASN A 219 12.02 28.34 -3.77
CA ASN A 219 13.07 28.07 -4.77
C ASN A 219 13.03 26.63 -5.34
N THR A 220 11.85 26.00 -5.39
CA THR A 220 11.67 24.66 -5.96
C THR A 220 11.70 24.70 -7.49
N ASN A 221 12.04 23.59 -8.14
CA ASN A 221 12.09 23.55 -9.60
C ASN A 221 10.70 23.73 -10.25
N VAL A 222 9.62 23.28 -9.59
CA VAL A 222 8.23 23.54 -10.01
C VAL A 222 7.92 25.04 -9.99
N SER A 223 8.28 25.74 -8.90
CA SER A 223 8.07 27.18 -8.79
C SER A 223 8.89 27.98 -9.79
N LYS A 224 10.12 27.55 -10.11
CA LYS A 224 10.94 28.16 -11.18
C LYS A 224 10.28 28.04 -12.54
N VAL A 225 9.71 26.88 -12.89
CA VAL A 225 9.00 26.71 -14.17
C VAL A 225 7.83 27.69 -14.27
N LEU A 226 6.99 27.74 -13.25
CA LEU A 226 5.82 28.63 -13.24
C LEU A 226 6.22 30.11 -13.32
N THR A 227 7.20 30.53 -12.53
CA THR A 227 7.66 31.93 -12.50
C THR A 227 8.38 32.34 -13.79
N ASN A 228 9.21 31.48 -14.38
CA ASN A 228 9.93 31.78 -15.63
C ASN A 228 8.99 31.81 -16.85
N LEU A 229 7.90 31.04 -16.81
CA LEU A 229 6.79 31.16 -17.76
C LEU A 229 5.90 32.38 -17.50
N SER A 230 6.17 33.15 -16.44
CA SER A 230 5.39 34.32 -16.02
C SER A 230 3.95 33.98 -15.62
N ILE A 231 3.74 32.75 -15.11
CA ILE A 231 2.47 32.29 -14.54
C ILE A 231 2.35 32.80 -13.11
N THR A 232 1.27 33.52 -12.82
CA THR A 232 1.00 34.10 -11.50
C THR A 232 -0.04 33.29 -10.72
N ALA A 233 -0.14 33.54 -9.40
CA ALA A 233 -1.22 32.99 -8.60
C ALA A 233 -2.61 33.36 -9.15
N SER A 234 -2.76 34.57 -9.69
CA SER A 234 -4.02 35.01 -10.32
C SER A 234 -4.38 34.18 -11.54
N ASP A 235 -3.40 33.81 -12.38
CA ASP A 235 -3.64 33.00 -13.57
C ASP A 235 -4.09 31.57 -13.17
N ILE A 236 -3.43 31.00 -12.15
CA ILE A 236 -3.77 29.68 -11.59
C ILE A 236 -5.19 29.68 -10.99
N MET A 237 -5.55 30.71 -10.24
CA MET A 237 -6.87 30.85 -9.65
C MET A 237 -7.96 31.06 -10.71
N ALA A 238 -7.67 31.80 -11.78
CA ALA A 238 -8.61 32.02 -12.87
C ALA A 238 -8.88 30.71 -13.64
N VAL A 239 -7.86 29.91 -13.92
CA VAL A 239 -8.05 28.57 -14.53
C VAL A 239 -8.91 27.69 -13.63
N ARG A 240 -8.64 27.62 -12.32
CA ARG A 240 -9.50 26.88 -11.40
C ARG A 240 -10.95 27.37 -11.44
N ASP A 241 -11.17 28.68 -11.31
CA ASP A 241 -12.53 29.24 -11.31
C ASP A 241 -13.27 28.90 -12.62
N ASN A 242 -12.57 28.84 -13.76
CA ASN A 242 -13.13 28.38 -15.03
C ASN A 242 -13.55 26.89 -14.99
N PHE A 243 -12.72 26.02 -14.43
CA PHE A 243 -13.03 24.60 -14.27
C PHE A 243 -14.17 24.37 -13.28
N ASP A 244 -14.19 25.09 -12.15
CA ASP A 244 -15.28 25.05 -11.18
C ASP A 244 -16.60 25.45 -11.86
N ALA A 245 -16.63 26.57 -12.59
CA ALA A 245 -17.82 27.05 -13.29
C ALA A 245 -18.34 26.07 -14.35
N TYR A 246 -17.44 25.30 -14.99
CA TYR A 246 -17.79 24.32 -16.01
C TYR A 246 -18.25 22.98 -15.43
N ALA A 247 -17.45 22.39 -14.54
CA ALA A 247 -17.64 21.03 -14.05
C ALA A 247 -18.53 20.97 -12.82
N ASP A 248 -18.47 21.98 -11.95
CA ASP A 248 -19.13 22.03 -10.65
C ASP A 248 -19.83 23.39 -10.40
N PRO A 249 -20.83 23.76 -11.23
CA PRO A 249 -21.48 25.07 -11.15
C PRO A 249 -22.20 25.32 -9.81
N GLN A 250 -22.51 24.25 -9.07
CA GLN A 250 -23.14 24.30 -7.74
C GLN A 250 -22.11 24.24 -6.59
N GLY A 251 -20.82 24.11 -6.90
CA GLY A 251 -19.74 24.06 -5.92
C GLY A 251 -19.74 22.83 -5.01
N GLN A 252 -20.51 21.79 -5.33
CA GLN A 252 -20.69 20.62 -4.47
C GLN A 252 -19.45 19.73 -4.45
N ALA A 253 -18.82 19.49 -5.61
CA ALA A 253 -17.59 18.71 -5.71
C ALA A 253 -16.43 19.42 -4.99
N LYS A 254 -16.36 20.74 -5.15
CA LYS A 254 -15.42 21.63 -4.46
C LYS A 254 -15.58 21.55 -2.95
N ILE A 255 -16.80 21.73 -2.43
CA ILE A 255 -17.09 21.68 -0.99
C ILE A 255 -16.77 20.30 -0.41
N ALA A 256 -17.09 19.22 -1.12
CA ALA A 256 -16.82 17.85 -0.69
C ALA A 256 -15.32 17.56 -0.60
N THR A 257 -14.57 17.92 -1.64
CA THR A 257 -13.10 17.76 -1.71
C THR A 257 -12.43 18.56 -0.60
N GLU A 258 -12.86 19.81 -0.42
CA GLU A 258 -12.41 20.69 0.65
C GLU A 258 -12.67 20.09 2.03
N SER A 259 -13.88 19.59 2.27
CA SER A 259 -14.26 18.98 3.55
C SER A 259 -13.45 17.71 3.84
N ALA A 260 -13.13 16.90 2.82
CA ALA A 260 -12.30 15.70 2.97
C ALA A 260 -10.86 16.04 3.37
N ILE A 261 -10.27 17.08 2.78
CA ILE A 261 -8.92 17.55 3.14
C ILE A 261 -8.89 18.03 4.59
N LEU A 262 -9.91 18.78 5.03
CA LEU A 262 -10.02 19.21 6.42
C LEU A 262 -10.07 18.02 7.38
N ARG A 263 -10.93 17.04 7.11
CA ARG A 263 -11.01 15.82 7.91
C ARG A 263 -9.69 15.08 7.97
N TYR A 264 -8.98 14.99 6.84
CA TYR A 264 -7.68 14.34 6.78
C TYR A 264 -6.65 15.06 7.67
N ILE A 265 -6.54 16.38 7.55
CA ILE A 265 -5.64 17.19 8.38
C ILE A 265 -5.97 17.00 9.87
N ILE A 266 -7.26 16.97 10.23
CA ILE A 266 -7.68 16.75 11.62
C ILE A 266 -7.31 15.33 12.09
N SER A 267 -7.56 14.31 11.25
CA SER A 267 -7.30 12.89 11.57
C SER A 267 -5.84 12.58 11.88
N THR A 268 -4.90 13.38 11.34
CA THR A 268 -3.45 13.19 11.57
C THR A 268 -2.96 13.68 12.93
N LYS A 269 -3.82 14.26 13.79
CA LYS A 269 -3.47 14.69 15.15
C LYS A 269 -4.03 13.73 16.21
N SER A 270 -3.24 13.43 17.25
CA SER A 270 -3.68 12.58 18.37
C SER A 270 -4.82 13.25 19.16
N ASN A 271 -5.86 12.48 19.48
CA ASN A 271 -7.01 12.80 20.34
C ASN A 271 -7.82 14.06 19.95
N TYR A 272 -8.35 14.09 18.73
CA TYR A 272 -9.24 15.18 18.29
C TYR A 272 -10.73 14.92 18.56
N PHE A 273 -11.14 13.68 18.80
CA PHE A 273 -12.54 13.31 19.04
C PHE A 273 -12.66 12.40 20.26
N ASP A 274 -13.28 12.92 21.31
CA ASP A 274 -13.54 12.22 22.56
C ASP A 274 -15.04 12.00 22.72
N LEU A 275 -15.41 10.89 23.38
CA LEU A 275 -16.82 10.58 23.66
C LEU A 275 -17.01 10.37 25.15
N SER A 276 -17.87 11.18 25.76
CA SER A 276 -18.34 10.98 27.12
C SER A 276 -19.68 10.25 27.09
N ARG A 277 -19.82 9.18 27.86
CA ARG A 277 -21.03 8.34 27.92
C ARG A 277 -21.74 8.55 29.25
N SER A 278 -23.07 8.57 29.22
CA SER A 278 -23.86 8.48 30.45
C SER A 278 -23.71 7.11 31.10
N SER A 279 -23.91 7.06 32.42
CA SER A 279 -23.81 5.83 33.23
C SER A 279 -24.82 4.75 32.82
N ASP A 280 -25.96 5.13 32.24
CA ASP A 280 -26.98 4.20 31.70
C ASP A 280 -26.69 3.74 30.26
N GLY A 281 -25.64 4.27 29.63
CA GLY A 281 -25.24 3.96 28.25
C GLY A 281 -26.19 4.49 27.16
N ARG A 282 -27.20 5.28 27.51
CA ARG A 282 -28.24 5.79 26.60
C ARG A 282 -27.91 7.13 25.94
N SER A 283 -26.96 7.87 26.50
CA SER A 283 -26.53 9.17 26.00
C SER A 283 -25.02 9.22 25.75
N LEU A 284 -24.62 9.96 24.72
CA LEU A 284 -23.23 10.17 24.37
C LEU A 284 -22.99 11.62 23.94
N THR A 285 -22.09 12.29 24.64
CA THR A 285 -21.70 13.69 24.39
C THR A 285 -20.40 13.74 23.58
N PRO A 286 -20.42 14.31 22.36
CA PRO A 286 -19.22 14.45 21.54
C PRO A 286 -18.31 15.60 22.00
N GLY A 287 -17.04 15.30 22.26
CA GLY A 287 -15.95 16.25 22.45
C GLY A 287 -15.11 16.35 21.17
N PHE A 288 -14.89 17.56 20.65
CA PHE A 288 -14.06 17.78 19.48
C PHE A 288 -12.98 18.82 19.79
N ASN A 289 -11.71 18.41 19.72
CA ASN A 289 -10.55 19.20 20.08
C ASN A 289 -9.63 19.40 18.88
N VAL A 290 -9.21 20.64 18.62
CA VAL A 290 -8.17 20.93 17.61
C VAL A 290 -7.02 21.63 18.30
N SER A 291 -5.84 20.99 18.36
CA SER A 291 -4.66 21.50 19.09
C SER A 291 -4.99 21.87 20.55
N ASN A 292 -5.67 20.98 21.27
CA ASN A 292 -6.12 21.15 22.67
C ASN A 292 -7.17 22.24 22.91
N LEU A 293 -7.85 22.69 21.85
CA LEU A 293 -8.93 23.67 21.97
C LEU A 293 -10.30 23.00 21.67
N PRO A 294 -11.25 23.03 22.61
CA PRO A 294 -12.57 22.45 22.40
C PRO A 294 -13.39 23.31 21.44
N ILE A 295 -13.82 22.72 20.33
CA ILE A 295 -14.61 23.37 19.29
C ILE A 295 -15.99 22.75 19.08
N SER A 296 -16.42 21.78 19.90
CA SER A 296 -17.76 21.14 19.78
C SER A 296 -18.91 22.14 19.66
N ASN A 297 -18.85 23.28 20.37
CA ASN A 297 -19.89 24.32 20.35
C ASN A 297 -19.96 25.11 19.05
N LEU A 298 -18.95 24.98 18.18
CA LEU A 298 -18.86 25.62 16.87
C LEU A 298 -19.36 24.72 15.74
N LEU A 299 -19.77 23.49 16.09
CA LEU A 299 -20.28 22.50 15.16
C LEU A 299 -21.78 22.30 15.36
N ASP A 300 -22.48 22.05 14.27
CA ASP A 300 -23.82 21.50 14.24
C ASP A 300 -23.69 19.98 14.03
N TRP A 301 -24.19 19.22 15.00
CA TRP A 301 -24.20 17.77 14.95
C TRP A 301 -25.53 17.26 14.41
N GLU A 302 -25.45 16.26 13.55
CA GLU A 302 -26.60 15.62 12.93
C GLU A 302 -26.49 14.10 12.99
N VAL A 303 -27.66 13.45 13.00
CA VAL A 303 -27.80 12.01 12.82
C VAL A 303 -28.00 11.75 11.33
N THR A 304 -27.08 11.01 10.71
CA THR A 304 -27.07 10.77 9.26
C THR A 304 -27.70 9.45 8.86
N SER A 305 -27.77 8.48 9.79
CA SER A 305 -28.44 7.19 9.56
C SER A 305 -28.79 6.51 10.89
N GLY A 306 -29.86 5.70 10.88
CA GLY A 306 -30.39 5.03 12.06
C GLY A 306 -31.60 5.75 12.64
N SER A 307 -32.58 4.97 13.11
CA SER A 307 -33.78 5.47 13.78
C SER A 307 -33.62 5.45 15.31
N ASN A 308 -34.46 6.19 16.03
CA ASN A 308 -34.54 6.18 17.49
C ASN A 308 -33.36 6.85 18.24
N VAL A 309 -32.50 7.59 17.55
CA VAL A 309 -31.49 8.45 18.18
C VAL A 309 -31.70 9.89 17.73
N SER A 310 -31.73 10.83 18.67
CA SER A 310 -31.79 12.27 18.38
C SER A 310 -30.58 12.98 18.96
N PHE A 311 -30.23 14.14 18.43
CA PHE A 311 -29.23 15.02 19.02
C PHE A 311 -29.94 16.14 19.79
N THR A 312 -29.90 16.09 21.13
CA THR A 312 -30.58 17.04 22.01
C THR A 312 -29.68 17.42 23.17
N ASN A 313 -29.69 18.70 23.57
CA ASN A 313 -28.87 19.23 24.67
C ASN A 313 -27.37 18.87 24.55
N GLY A 314 -26.85 18.90 23.33
CA GLY A 314 -25.43 18.62 23.06
C GLY A 314 -25.03 17.15 23.12
N SER A 315 -25.97 16.21 23.21
CA SER A 315 -25.69 14.77 23.25
C SER A 315 -26.57 13.98 22.29
N PHE A 316 -26.05 12.85 21.82
CA PHE A 316 -26.83 11.83 21.10
C PHE A 316 -27.58 10.98 22.12
N VAL A 317 -28.91 10.94 22.01
CA VAL A 317 -29.79 10.31 23.00
C VAL A 317 -30.60 9.20 22.32
N LEU A 318 -30.51 7.99 22.87
CA LEU A 318 -31.30 6.83 22.45
C LEU A 318 -32.70 6.89 23.06
N ALA A 319 -33.74 6.77 22.22
CA ALA A 319 -35.13 6.80 22.63
C ALA A 319 -35.43 5.76 23.71
N ASN A 320 -36.22 6.14 24.72
CA ASN A 320 -36.51 5.32 25.90
C ASN A 320 -37.16 3.96 25.58
N SER A 321 -37.82 3.83 24.42
CA SER A 321 -38.44 2.58 23.96
C SER A 321 -37.44 1.54 23.44
N VAL A 322 -36.17 1.88 23.24
CA VAL A 322 -35.16 0.98 22.70
C VAL A 322 -34.30 0.37 23.81
N ASN A 323 -34.28 -0.96 23.87
CA ASN A 323 -33.55 -1.74 24.89
C ASN A 323 -32.37 -2.55 24.32
N THR A 324 -32.05 -2.36 23.05
CA THR A 324 -30.96 -3.02 22.34
C THR A 324 -29.87 -2.02 21.98
N ALA A 325 -28.65 -2.51 21.75
CA ALA A 325 -27.58 -1.67 21.22
C ALA A 325 -27.95 -1.13 19.83
N THR A 326 -27.78 0.18 19.64
CA THR A 326 -28.08 0.87 18.37
C THR A 326 -26.81 1.50 17.85
N ILE A 327 -26.44 1.17 16.61
CA ILE A 327 -25.38 1.85 15.86
C ILE A 327 -26.05 2.92 15.00
N VAL A 328 -25.56 4.15 15.10
CA VAL A 328 -26.11 5.32 14.42
C VAL A 328 -24.98 6.07 13.71
N GLY A 329 -25.23 6.48 12.48
CA GLY A 329 -24.32 7.36 11.75
C GLY A 329 -24.50 8.79 12.22
N ILE A 330 -23.38 9.49 12.42
CA ILE A 330 -23.36 10.88 12.87
C ILE A 330 -22.44 11.71 11.98
N ALA A 331 -22.74 13.00 11.88
CA ALA A 331 -21.90 13.98 11.23
C ALA A 331 -21.84 15.27 12.05
N ALA A 332 -20.77 16.03 11.86
CA ALA A 332 -20.62 17.38 12.38
C ALA A 332 -20.28 18.34 11.25
N ARG A 333 -20.99 19.46 11.18
CA ARG A 333 -20.73 20.55 10.24
C ARG A 333 -20.34 21.81 10.98
N ASP A 334 -19.50 22.65 10.39
CA ASP A 334 -19.21 23.94 10.99
C ASP A 334 -20.41 24.90 10.81
N LYS A 335 -20.67 25.75 11.82
CA LYS A 335 -21.83 26.67 11.85
C LYS A 335 -21.79 27.82 10.83
N ILE A 336 -20.65 28.06 10.18
CA ILE A 336 -20.44 29.28 9.37
C ILE A 336 -20.50 28.94 7.87
N PHE A 337 -19.86 27.83 7.49
CA PHE A 337 -19.70 27.41 6.10
C PHE A 337 -20.44 26.10 5.81
N HIS A 338 -21.08 25.48 6.82
CA HIS A 338 -21.80 24.22 6.73
C HIS A 338 -20.97 23.06 6.14
N ARG A 339 -19.63 23.13 6.30
CA ARG A 339 -18.70 22.12 5.79
C ARG A 339 -18.66 20.92 6.72
N LEU A 340 -18.51 19.73 6.15
CA LEU A 340 -18.48 18.48 6.90
C LEU A 340 -17.11 18.30 7.59
N VAL A 341 -17.07 18.51 8.91
CA VAL A 341 -15.84 18.47 9.73
C VAL A 341 -15.62 17.10 10.36
N TYR A 342 -16.67 16.31 10.55
CA TYR A 342 -16.60 14.94 11.06
C TYR A 342 -17.72 14.09 10.48
N ILE A 343 -17.44 12.81 10.24
CA ILE A 343 -18.44 11.81 9.87
C ILE A 343 -17.98 10.44 10.37
N GLY A 344 -18.89 9.70 11.01
CA GLY A 344 -18.57 8.40 11.59
C GLY A 344 -19.79 7.71 12.19
N THR A 345 -19.56 6.66 12.94
CA THR A 345 -20.62 5.90 13.63
C THR A 345 -20.37 5.89 15.13
N ILE A 346 -21.44 5.98 15.90
CA ILE A 346 -21.40 5.73 17.35
C ILE A 346 -22.33 4.58 17.71
N SER A 347 -22.05 3.93 18.84
CA SER A 347 -22.92 2.90 19.41
C SER A 347 -23.44 3.36 20.76
N LEU A 348 -24.76 3.33 20.95
CA LEU A 348 -25.45 3.54 22.22
C LEU A 348 -26.00 2.20 22.68
N THR A 349 -25.68 1.80 23.91
CA THR A 349 -26.09 0.49 24.46
C THR A 349 -26.70 0.73 25.83
N PRO A 350 -28.03 0.55 25.99
CA PRO A 350 -28.67 0.58 27.30
C PRO A 350 -28.02 -0.46 28.23
N GLN A 351 -27.55 -0.04 29.39
CA GLN A 351 -27.09 -0.96 30.43
C GLN A 351 -28.30 -1.75 30.99
N SER A 352 -28.20 -3.08 31.00
CA SER A 352 -29.13 -3.96 31.71
C SER A 352 -28.95 -3.77 33.21
N THR A 353 -29.99 -3.32 33.92
CA THR A 353 -29.99 -3.30 35.38
C THR A 353 -30.12 -4.74 35.90
N GLY A 354 -28.98 -5.41 36.11
CA GLY A 354 -28.89 -6.74 36.70
C GLY A 354 -27.88 -6.75 37.85
N GLY A 355 -28.35 -7.10 39.04
CA GLY A 355 -27.64 -7.02 40.32
C GLY A 355 -26.38 -7.87 40.46
N GLY A 356 -25.55 -7.48 41.43
CA GLY A 356 -24.23 -8.03 41.69
C GLY A 356 -24.22 -9.43 42.32
N GLY A 357 -23.05 -10.06 42.26
CA GLY A 357 -22.68 -11.20 43.08
C GLY A 357 -21.61 -12.11 42.46
N GLY A 358 -20.49 -12.26 43.19
CA GLY A 358 -19.76 -13.53 43.29
C GLY A 358 -18.62 -13.79 42.30
N GLY A 359 -17.39 -13.81 42.81
CA GLY A 359 -16.21 -14.29 42.08
C GLY A 359 -16.30 -15.78 41.76
N GLY A 360 -16.01 -16.10 40.50
CA GLY A 360 -15.74 -17.44 39.99
C GLY A 360 -14.78 -17.31 38.81
N GLY A 361 -13.72 -18.11 38.78
CA GLY A 361 -12.79 -18.19 37.66
C GLY A 361 -13.52 -18.51 36.34
N PRO A 362 -12.93 -18.19 35.17
CA PRO A 362 -13.63 -18.27 33.90
C PRO A 362 -14.03 -19.72 33.60
N VAL A 363 -15.34 -19.98 33.65
CA VAL A 363 -16.00 -21.13 33.03
C VAL A 363 -16.16 -20.81 31.52
N PRO A 364 -16.14 -21.79 30.60
CA PRO A 364 -16.15 -21.53 29.16
C PRO A 364 -17.44 -20.84 28.72
N GLY A 365 -17.36 -19.53 28.50
CA GLY A 365 -18.38 -18.79 27.76
C GLY A 365 -18.02 -18.81 26.28
N THR A 366 -18.99 -19.12 25.42
CA THR A 366 -18.93 -18.83 23.99
C THR A 366 -18.40 -17.41 23.80
N ASP A 367 -17.28 -17.26 23.09
CA ASP A 367 -16.71 -15.96 22.79
C ASP A 367 -17.64 -15.23 21.81
N THR A 368 -18.61 -14.50 22.37
CA THR A 368 -19.68 -13.80 21.64
C THR A 368 -19.13 -12.80 20.63
N THR A 369 -17.86 -12.39 20.76
CA THR A 369 -17.19 -11.51 19.82
C THR A 369 -16.85 -12.21 18.50
N LYS A 370 -16.38 -13.47 18.55
CA LYS A 370 -16.06 -14.28 17.36
C LYS A 370 -17.32 -14.70 16.62
N ASP A 371 -18.35 -15.13 17.36
CA ASP A 371 -19.66 -15.45 16.80
C ASP A 371 -20.28 -14.24 16.10
N LYS A 372 -20.13 -13.04 16.69
CA LYS A 372 -20.57 -11.79 16.08
C LYS A 372 -19.82 -11.48 14.78
N VAL A 373 -18.49 -11.60 14.76
CA VAL A 373 -17.69 -11.39 13.53
C VAL A 373 -18.14 -12.33 12.41
N ALA A 374 -18.33 -13.62 12.72
CA ALA A 374 -18.82 -14.60 11.74
C ALA A 374 -20.23 -14.26 11.24
N THR A 375 -21.13 -13.84 12.14
CA THR A 375 -22.52 -13.49 11.83
C THR A 375 -22.61 -12.24 10.96
N ASP A 376 -21.90 -11.16 11.34
CA ASP A 376 -21.86 -9.90 10.59
C ASP A 376 -21.29 -10.11 9.18
N THR A 377 -20.26 -10.95 9.06
CA THR A 377 -19.64 -11.28 7.78
C THR A 377 -20.62 -12.05 6.88
N LYS A 378 -21.34 -13.04 7.42
CA LYS A 378 -22.38 -13.76 6.67
C LYS A 378 -23.51 -12.83 6.20
N ALA A 379 -23.93 -11.89 7.04
CA ALA A 379 -24.92 -10.89 6.64
C ALA A 379 -24.42 -10.04 5.46
N ALA A 380 -23.17 -9.56 5.53
CA ALA A 380 -22.55 -8.82 4.43
C ALA A 380 -22.43 -9.65 3.14
N LEU A 381 -22.09 -10.94 3.24
CA LEU A 381 -22.08 -11.85 2.08
C LEU A 381 -23.47 -12.04 1.49
N GLY A 382 -24.51 -12.12 2.33
CA GLY A 382 -25.90 -12.16 1.89
C GLY A 382 -26.31 -10.92 1.10
N ASP A 383 -25.82 -9.74 1.47
CA ASP A 383 -26.07 -8.51 0.72
C ASP A 383 -25.29 -8.47 -0.61
N ILE A 384 -24.06 -8.97 -0.62
CA ILE A 384 -23.29 -9.15 -1.87
C ILE A 384 -24.02 -10.13 -2.81
N LYS A 385 -24.58 -11.23 -2.28
CA LYS A 385 -25.38 -12.19 -3.07
C LYS A 385 -26.53 -11.52 -3.82
N LYS A 386 -27.22 -10.58 -3.16
CA LYS A 386 -28.30 -9.79 -3.79
C LYS A 386 -27.75 -8.88 -4.89
N GLN A 387 -26.63 -8.22 -4.65
CA GLN A 387 -26.00 -7.32 -5.63
C GLN A 387 -25.49 -8.06 -6.88
N LEU A 388 -25.17 -9.35 -6.77
CA LEU A 388 -24.70 -10.16 -7.90
C LEU A 388 -25.78 -10.45 -8.96
N GLN A 389 -27.07 -10.41 -8.61
CA GLN A 389 -28.17 -10.84 -9.49
C GLN A 389 -28.29 -9.97 -10.76
N ASP A 390 -27.96 -8.68 -10.66
CA ASP A 390 -28.09 -7.70 -11.75
C ASP A 390 -26.75 -7.05 -12.17
N ALA A 391 -25.62 -7.59 -11.69
CA ALA A 391 -24.31 -7.00 -11.91
C ALA A 391 -23.69 -7.38 -13.27
N THR A 392 -22.97 -6.44 -13.89
CA THR A 392 -22.14 -6.72 -15.09
C THR A 392 -21.00 -7.69 -14.73
N PRO A 393 -20.41 -8.41 -15.69
CA PRO A 393 -19.31 -9.35 -15.43
C PRO A 393 -18.13 -8.72 -14.66
N GLU A 394 -17.79 -7.47 -14.97
CA GLU A 394 -16.72 -6.72 -14.28
C GLU A 394 -17.11 -6.44 -12.83
N LYS A 395 -18.38 -6.05 -12.60
CA LYS A 395 -18.88 -5.76 -11.26
C LYS A 395 -19.04 -7.02 -10.42
N GLN A 396 -19.43 -8.14 -11.03
CA GLN A 396 -19.46 -9.45 -10.38
C GLN A 396 -18.09 -9.86 -9.86
N LYS A 397 -17.04 -9.69 -10.68
CA LYS A 397 -15.65 -9.97 -10.27
C LYS A 397 -15.20 -9.09 -9.10
N GLU A 398 -15.54 -7.81 -9.11
CA GLU A 398 -15.25 -6.89 -8.00
C GLU A 398 -15.96 -7.31 -6.70
N LEU A 399 -17.25 -7.64 -6.78
CA LEU A 399 -18.07 -8.07 -5.64
C LEU A 399 -17.58 -9.39 -5.03
N ILE A 400 -17.20 -10.36 -5.87
CA ILE A 400 -16.62 -11.63 -5.42
C ILE A 400 -15.27 -11.40 -4.73
N ASN A 401 -14.41 -10.52 -5.27
CA ASN A 401 -13.16 -10.16 -4.62
C ASN A 401 -13.39 -9.46 -3.27
N GLN A 402 -14.40 -8.60 -3.18
CA GLN A 402 -14.78 -7.95 -1.92
C GLN A 402 -15.29 -8.97 -0.90
N ALA A 403 -16.13 -9.92 -1.32
CA ALA A 403 -16.60 -11.02 -0.48
C ALA A 403 -15.44 -11.85 0.07
N LYS A 404 -14.51 -12.24 -0.81
CA LYS A 404 -13.30 -12.98 -0.43
C LYS A 404 -12.46 -12.22 0.60
N SER A 405 -12.19 -10.94 0.36
CA SER A 405 -11.40 -10.11 1.28
C SER A 405 -12.06 -9.98 2.67
N LYS A 406 -13.40 -9.82 2.72
CA LYS A 406 -14.15 -9.81 3.98
C LYS A 406 -14.05 -11.13 4.74
N VAL A 407 -14.14 -12.26 4.04
CA VAL A 407 -14.00 -13.59 4.63
C VAL A 407 -12.59 -13.81 5.16
N GLU A 408 -11.55 -13.41 4.42
CA GLU A 408 -10.15 -13.47 4.85
C GLU A 408 -9.91 -12.67 6.13
N GLU A 409 -10.43 -11.44 6.22
CA GLU A 409 -10.33 -10.60 7.41
C GLU A 409 -11.08 -11.19 8.60
N ALA A 410 -12.31 -11.69 8.39
CA ALA A 410 -13.11 -12.32 9.43
C ALA A 410 -12.43 -13.58 10.00
N ILE A 411 -11.93 -14.46 9.12
CA ILE A 411 -11.19 -15.67 9.51
C ILE A 411 -9.94 -15.31 10.31
N LYS A 412 -9.19 -14.29 9.87
CA LYS A 412 -8.01 -13.80 10.58
C LYS A 412 -8.34 -13.33 12.01
N ASN A 413 -9.45 -12.63 12.18
CA ASN A 413 -9.89 -12.13 13.49
C ASN A 413 -10.40 -13.25 14.41
N ILE A 414 -11.22 -14.16 13.87
CA ILE A 414 -11.77 -15.32 14.60
C ILE A 414 -10.64 -16.26 15.09
N SER A 415 -9.62 -16.45 14.25
CA SER A 415 -8.52 -17.38 14.52
C SER A 415 -7.47 -16.81 15.48
N LYS A 416 -7.64 -15.56 15.95
CA LYS A 416 -6.78 -14.96 16.97
C LYS A 416 -7.15 -15.46 18.36
N ILE A 417 -6.14 -15.84 19.14
CA ILE A 417 -6.24 -16.22 20.55
C ILE A 417 -5.35 -15.26 21.35
N ASP A 418 -5.98 -14.51 22.26
CA ASP A 418 -5.28 -13.62 23.17
C ASP A 418 -4.68 -14.42 24.33
N LEU A 419 -3.36 -14.35 24.46
CA LEU A 419 -2.55 -14.99 25.48
C LEU A 419 -1.70 -13.95 26.25
N THR A 420 -2.08 -12.66 26.23
CA THR A 420 -1.35 -11.55 26.86
C THR A 420 -1.10 -11.69 28.36
N LYS A 421 -1.87 -12.57 29.04
CA LYS A 421 -1.72 -12.87 30.48
C LYS A 421 -1.26 -14.30 30.75
N ALA A 422 -0.88 -15.04 29.71
CA ALA A 422 -0.58 -16.47 29.78
C ALA A 422 0.94 -16.73 29.78
N THR A 423 1.70 -15.97 30.57
CA THR A 423 3.16 -16.17 30.73
C THR A 423 3.56 -16.20 32.19
N THR A 424 4.47 -17.10 32.55
CA THR A 424 5.11 -17.16 33.88
C THR A 424 6.59 -16.85 33.75
N THR A 425 7.14 -16.04 34.65
CA THR A 425 8.57 -15.72 34.69
C THR A 425 9.30 -16.56 35.74
N ASN A 426 10.55 -16.93 35.46
CA ASN A 426 11.41 -17.54 36.46
C ASN A 426 11.82 -16.54 37.56
N ALA A 427 12.46 -17.04 38.63
CA ALA A 427 12.84 -16.22 39.78
C ALA A 427 13.83 -15.07 39.44
N ALA A 428 14.66 -15.26 38.41
CA ALA A 428 15.61 -14.25 37.94
C ALA A 428 14.96 -13.20 37.01
N GLY A 429 13.74 -13.43 36.53
CA GLY A 429 13.01 -12.54 35.62
C GLY A 429 13.55 -12.49 34.18
N ASP A 430 14.58 -13.28 33.85
CA ASP A 430 15.24 -13.28 32.55
C ASP A 430 14.59 -14.25 31.54
N LYS A 431 13.84 -15.24 32.01
CA LYS A 431 13.08 -16.20 31.19
C LYS A 431 11.59 -16.17 31.51
N ALA A 432 10.77 -15.98 30.48
CA ALA A 432 9.34 -16.19 30.51
C ALA A 432 8.96 -17.48 29.76
N THR A 433 8.01 -18.24 30.29
CA THR A 433 7.44 -19.42 29.62
C THR A 433 5.95 -19.19 29.40
N ALA A 434 5.47 -19.40 28.17
CA ALA A 434 4.05 -19.34 27.84
C ALA A 434 3.30 -20.53 28.44
N VAL A 435 2.18 -20.26 29.10
CA VAL A 435 1.30 -21.25 29.72
C VAL A 435 0.13 -21.53 28.78
N LEU A 436 0.24 -22.59 27.99
CA LEU A 436 -0.79 -22.98 27.04
C LEU A 436 -1.73 -24.03 27.66
N ASN A 437 -2.96 -23.65 27.99
CA ASN A 437 -3.97 -24.63 28.41
C ASN A 437 -4.49 -25.41 27.20
N ILE A 438 -3.91 -26.58 26.95
CA ILE A 438 -4.22 -27.42 25.78
C ILE A 438 -5.71 -27.79 25.71
N THR A 439 -6.35 -28.02 26.86
CA THR A 439 -7.78 -28.38 26.90
C THR A 439 -8.66 -27.25 26.40
N ASP A 440 -8.38 -26.02 26.82
CA ASP A 440 -9.15 -24.84 26.39
C ASP A 440 -8.84 -24.47 24.94
N LEU A 441 -7.57 -24.56 24.53
CA LEU A 441 -7.15 -24.30 23.16
C LEU A 441 -7.81 -25.26 22.16
N LYS A 442 -7.94 -26.55 22.51
CA LYS A 442 -8.66 -27.53 21.67
C LYS A 442 -10.10 -27.12 21.41
N LYS A 443 -10.83 -26.73 22.47
CA LYS A 443 -12.21 -26.25 22.35
C LYS A 443 -12.30 -24.99 21.47
N GLN A 444 -11.37 -24.05 21.62
CA GLN A 444 -11.34 -22.85 20.79
C GLN A 444 -11.03 -23.18 19.32
N ILE A 445 -10.11 -24.10 19.05
CA ILE A 445 -9.77 -24.56 17.69
C ILE A 445 -10.98 -25.21 17.01
N GLU A 446 -11.74 -26.04 17.72
CA GLU A 446 -12.96 -26.67 17.21
C GLU A 446 -14.02 -25.61 16.81
N GLU A 447 -14.25 -24.60 17.66
CA GLU A 447 -15.20 -23.53 17.34
C GLU A 447 -14.71 -22.64 16.18
N ILE A 448 -13.41 -22.31 16.15
CA ILE A 448 -12.79 -21.60 15.02
C ILE A 448 -13.04 -22.36 13.73
N ASN A 449 -12.76 -23.66 13.68
CA ASN A 449 -12.96 -24.49 12.49
C ASN A 449 -14.43 -24.47 12.02
N LYS A 450 -15.38 -24.59 12.95
CA LYS A 450 -16.81 -24.52 12.65
C LYS A 450 -17.20 -23.18 12.01
N GLN A 451 -16.73 -22.06 12.56
CA GLN A 451 -16.99 -20.72 12.01
C GLN A 451 -16.32 -20.50 10.65
N VAL A 452 -15.05 -20.91 10.51
CA VAL A 452 -14.27 -20.86 9.27
C VAL A 452 -14.93 -21.67 8.16
N LYS A 453 -15.37 -22.89 8.47
CA LYS A 453 -16.12 -23.73 7.52
C LYS A 453 -17.38 -23.02 7.05
N ALA A 454 -18.17 -22.49 7.99
CA ALA A 454 -19.42 -21.83 7.64
C ALA A 454 -19.23 -20.55 6.81
N LEU A 455 -18.15 -19.78 7.02
CA LEU A 455 -17.81 -18.62 6.18
C LEU A 455 -17.37 -19.04 4.77
N ASN A 456 -16.57 -20.11 4.67
CA ASN A 456 -16.15 -20.66 3.38
C ASN A 456 -17.32 -21.24 2.59
N ASP A 457 -18.26 -21.90 3.25
CA ASP A 457 -19.49 -22.41 2.62
C ASP A 457 -20.32 -21.23 2.07
N SER A 458 -20.49 -20.15 2.86
CA SER A 458 -21.14 -18.92 2.37
C SER A 458 -20.41 -18.26 1.21
N LEU A 459 -19.08 -18.30 1.17
CA LEU A 459 -18.30 -17.80 0.03
C LEU A 459 -18.52 -18.66 -1.23
N LYS A 460 -18.54 -19.99 -1.09
CA LYS A 460 -18.79 -20.93 -2.20
C LYS A 460 -20.21 -20.85 -2.75
N GLU A 461 -21.17 -20.45 -1.93
CA GLU A 461 -22.52 -20.14 -2.41
C GLU A 461 -22.58 -18.89 -3.31
N LEU A 462 -21.63 -17.95 -3.16
CA LEU A 462 -21.50 -16.79 -4.04
C LEU A 462 -20.76 -17.14 -5.32
N ASP A 463 -19.69 -17.92 -5.20
CA ASP A 463 -18.86 -18.38 -6.30
C ASP A 463 -18.33 -19.78 -6.03
N SER A 464 -18.89 -20.76 -6.75
CA SER A 464 -18.51 -22.17 -6.62
C SER A 464 -17.03 -22.46 -6.92
N THR A 465 -16.34 -21.58 -7.65
CA THR A 465 -14.93 -21.72 -8.00
C THR A 465 -13.99 -21.14 -6.94
N SER A 466 -14.53 -20.45 -5.93
CA SER A 466 -13.75 -19.84 -4.86
C SER A 466 -12.97 -20.89 -4.06
N LYS A 467 -11.66 -20.66 -3.95
CA LYS A 467 -10.77 -21.47 -3.12
C LYS A 467 -11.11 -21.29 -1.65
N THR A 468 -11.03 -22.37 -0.87
CA THR A 468 -11.17 -22.31 0.58
C THR A 468 -10.09 -21.42 1.20
N VAL A 469 -10.53 -20.43 1.97
CA VAL A 469 -9.68 -19.61 2.82
C VAL A 469 -9.33 -20.42 4.07
N LYS A 470 -8.03 -20.66 4.26
CA LYS A 470 -7.52 -21.41 5.41
C LYS A 470 -7.29 -20.48 6.60
N ALA A 471 -7.45 -21.02 7.80
CA ALA A 471 -7.19 -20.31 9.04
C ALA A 471 -5.73 -20.47 9.49
N GLU A 472 -5.14 -19.37 9.96
CA GLU A 472 -3.89 -19.37 10.75
C GLU A 472 -4.28 -19.21 12.23
N LEU A 473 -3.94 -20.19 13.08
CA LEU A 473 -4.16 -20.08 14.52
C LEU A 473 -3.16 -19.06 15.10
N ALA A 474 -3.61 -17.84 15.35
CA ALA A 474 -2.75 -16.74 15.78
C ALA A 474 -2.74 -16.61 17.31
N LEU A 475 -1.72 -17.16 17.94
CA LEU A 475 -1.44 -17.08 19.37
C LEU A 475 -0.71 -15.77 19.69
N ASP A 476 -1.36 -14.85 20.42
CA ASP A 476 -0.82 -13.51 20.72
C ASP A 476 -0.45 -13.36 22.20
N LEU A 477 0.84 -13.43 22.50
CA LEU A 477 1.39 -13.24 23.85
C LEU A 477 1.52 -11.75 24.25
N GLY A 478 1.27 -10.82 23.33
CA GLY A 478 1.40 -9.40 23.60
C GLY A 478 2.83 -8.98 23.97
N THR A 479 2.95 -8.12 24.99
CA THR A 479 4.25 -7.65 25.49
C THR A 479 4.76 -8.56 26.60
N VAL A 480 5.93 -9.16 26.39
CA VAL A 480 6.61 -10.05 27.33
C VAL A 480 7.92 -9.39 27.78
N ASN A 481 8.01 -9.07 29.07
CA ASN A 481 9.17 -8.44 29.69
C ASN A 481 10.17 -9.49 30.21
N ALA A 482 10.80 -10.23 29.30
CA ALA A 482 11.88 -11.17 29.62
C ALA A 482 12.91 -11.18 28.48
N LYS A 483 14.16 -11.58 28.78
CA LYS A 483 15.21 -11.71 27.76
C LYS A 483 14.91 -12.88 26.82
N THR A 484 14.52 -14.01 27.38
CA THR A 484 14.15 -15.23 26.66
C THR A 484 12.67 -15.54 26.88
N THR A 485 11.93 -15.79 25.81
CA THR A 485 10.56 -16.31 25.87
C THR A 485 10.51 -17.71 25.30
N GLU A 486 10.10 -18.67 26.12
CA GLU A 486 9.88 -20.06 25.76
C GLU A 486 8.40 -20.29 25.46
N VAL A 487 8.10 -20.89 24.32
CA VAL A 487 6.74 -21.25 23.92
C VAL A 487 6.68 -22.76 23.65
N PRO A 488 6.08 -23.54 24.57
CA PRO A 488 5.87 -24.96 24.36
C PRO A 488 4.67 -25.19 23.45
N LEU A 489 4.92 -25.74 22.27
CA LEU A 489 3.92 -26.21 21.30
C LEU A 489 3.82 -27.74 21.41
N SER A 490 2.90 -28.24 22.25
CA SER A 490 2.75 -29.68 22.45
C SER A 490 2.26 -30.38 21.18
N LYS A 491 2.63 -31.65 21.00
CA LYS A 491 2.16 -32.45 19.86
C LYS A 491 0.64 -32.54 19.81
N GLU A 492 -0.04 -32.50 20.95
CA GLU A 492 -1.51 -32.51 21.03
C GLU A 492 -2.12 -31.21 20.48
N LEU A 493 -1.48 -30.06 20.69
CA LEU A 493 -1.92 -28.79 20.11
C LEU A 493 -1.73 -28.78 18.60
N LEU A 494 -0.55 -29.18 18.14
CA LEU A 494 -0.22 -29.27 16.71
C LEU A 494 -1.20 -30.22 15.99
N LYS A 495 -1.44 -31.40 16.58
CA LYS A 495 -2.42 -32.36 16.09
C LYS A 495 -3.84 -31.80 16.08
N ALA A 496 -4.27 -31.14 17.15
CA ALA A 496 -5.61 -30.57 17.22
C ALA A 496 -5.86 -29.49 16.15
N ALA A 497 -4.87 -28.62 15.89
CA ALA A 497 -4.94 -27.64 14.81
C ALA A 497 -5.07 -28.34 13.44
N LYS A 498 -4.18 -29.30 13.16
CA LYS A 498 -4.19 -30.06 11.91
C LYS A 498 -5.51 -30.80 11.67
N ASP A 499 -5.98 -31.56 12.65
CA ASP A 499 -7.21 -32.34 12.56
C ASP A 499 -8.44 -31.45 12.31
N ASN A 500 -8.35 -30.16 12.65
CA ASN A 500 -9.36 -29.14 12.42
C ASN A 500 -9.08 -28.24 11.21
N GLY A 501 -8.21 -28.65 10.29
CA GLY A 501 -7.98 -27.95 9.02
C GLY A 501 -7.17 -26.65 9.13
N ILE A 502 -6.52 -26.40 10.27
CA ILE A 502 -5.59 -25.30 10.49
C ILE A 502 -4.18 -25.78 10.15
N ASP A 503 -3.61 -25.28 9.04
CA ASP A 503 -2.30 -25.69 8.53
C ASP A 503 -1.15 -24.76 8.97
N ALA A 504 -1.48 -23.65 9.62
CA ALA A 504 -0.52 -22.64 10.08
C ALA A 504 -0.79 -22.19 11.52
N ILE A 505 0.28 -22.09 12.31
CA ILE A 505 0.28 -21.56 13.68
C ILE A 505 1.14 -20.30 13.70
N GLY A 506 0.49 -19.18 13.99
CA GLY A 506 1.11 -17.88 14.18
C GLY A 506 1.40 -17.61 15.64
N LEU A 507 2.58 -17.09 15.94
CA LEU A 507 3.01 -16.66 17.26
C LEU A 507 3.37 -15.18 17.20
N THR A 508 2.76 -14.37 18.06
CA THR A 508 3.06 -12.94 18.20
C THR A 508 3.54 -12.64 19.61
N LEU A 509 4.69 -11.96 19.73
CA LEU A 509 5.23 -11.48 21.01
C LEU A 509 6.09 -10.23 20.76
N ASN A 510 5.98 -9.19 21.58
CA ASN A 510 6.75 -7.96 21.45
C ASN A 510 6.73 -7.34 20.03
N GLY A 511 5.62 -7.50 19.30
CA GLY A 511 5.45 -7.05 17.91
C GLY A 511 6.09 -7.96 16.83
N LEU A 512 6.99 -8.87 17.23
CA LEU A 512 7.51 -9.95 16.42
C LEU A 512 6.39 -10.95 16.13
N LYS A 513 6.25 -11.33 14.86
CA LYS A 513 5.34 -12.41 14.45
C LYS A 513 6.13 -13.50 13.72
N MET A 514 5.76 -14.74 13.98
CA MET A 514 6.33 -15.92 13.35
C MET A 514 5.22 -16.90 13.01
N THR A 515 5.22 -17.46 11.81
CA THR A 515 4.20 -18.43 11.39
C THR A 515 4.88 -19.69 10.90
N LEU A 516 4.49 -20.83 11.47
CA LEU A 516 4.99 -22.17 11.14
C LEU A 516 3.86 -23.08 10.68
N SER A 517 4.17 -24.11 9.90
CA SER A 517 3.16 -25.10 9.49
C SER A 517 2.87 -26.07 10.63
N SER A 518 1.59 -26.37 10.88
CA SER A 518 1.18 -27.39 11.87
C SER A 518 1.61 -28.81 11.48
N ASP A 519 1.99 -29.02 10.22
CA ASP A 519 2.46 -30.30 9.68
C ASP A 519 3.97 -30.51 9.79
N GLU A 520 4.71 -29.47 10.15
CA GLU A 520 6.17 -29.49 10.16
C GLU A 520 6.72 -30.42 11.25
N PHE A 521 6.04 -30.52 12.40
CA PHE A 521 6.50 -31.27 13.57
C PHE A 521 5.41 -32.19 14.14
N LYS A 522 5.82 -33.40 14.54
CA LYS A 522 4.93 -34.44 15.10
C LYS A 522 5.17 -34.72 16.58
N GLU A 523 6.27 -34.22 17.12
CA GLU A 523 6.67 -34.39 18.52
C GLU A 523 6.48 -33.09 19.31
N ASP A 524 6.58 -33.19 20.63
CA ASP A 524 6.57 -32.01 21.49
C ASP A 524 7.68 -31.05 21.09
N THR A 525 7.28 -29.80 20.95
CA THR A 525 8.08 -28.81 20.26
C THR A 525 8.20 -27.55 21.11
N THR A 526 9.41 -27.02 21.23
CA THR A 526 9.66 -25.80 22.02
C THR A 526 10.34 -24.76 21.16
N LEU A 527 9.73 -23.58 21.09
CA LEU A 527 10.35 -22.38 20.52
C LEU A 527 10.96 -21.55 21.66
N ASN A 528 12.20 -21.15 21.49
CA ASN A 528 12.81 -20.09 22.30
C ASN A 528 13.10 -18.88 21.42
N VAL A 529 12.62 -17.72 21.86
CA VAL A 529 12.94 -16.41 21.27
C VAL A 529 13.73 -15.61 22.28
N THR A 530 14.98 -15.31 21.97
CA THR A 530 15.89 -14.56 22.82
C THR A 530 16.18 -13.21 22.20
N LYS A 531 15.86 -12.13 22.92
CA LYS A 531 16.30 -10.78 22.56
C LYS A 531 17.77 -10.61 22.97
N GLN A 532 18.63 -10.45 21.97
CA GLN A 532 20.07 -10.29 22.16
C GLN A 532 20.45 -8.80 22.27
N GLU A 533 21.64 -8.53 22.80
CA GLU A 533 22.17 -7.17 22.85
C GLU A 533 22.43 -6.62 21.45
N LYS A 534 22.16 -5.32 21.26
CA LYS A 534 22.42 -4.64 19.97
C LYS A 534 23.88 -4.72 19.53
N ALA A 535 24.80 -4.84 20.50
CA ALA A 535 26.24 -5.01 20.29
C ALA A 535 26.59 -6.23 19.41
N VAL A 536 25.76 -7.28 19.43
CA VAL A 536 25.95 -8.48 18.59
C VAL A 536 25.90 -8.13 17.10
N ALA A 537 24.95 -7.27 16.70
CA ALA A 537 24.86 -6.80 15.31
C ALA A 537 25.96 -5.81 14.97
N THR A 538 26.22 -4.81 15.83
CA THR A 538 27.22 -3.77 15.55
C THR A 538 28.67 -4.29 15.57
N SER A 539 28.92 -5.44 16.20
CA SER A 539 30.22 -6.12 16.11
C SER A 539 30.36 -6.89 14.79
N ALA A 540 29.24 -7.31 14.17
CA ALA A 540 29.23 -8.06 12.92
C ALA A 540 29.18 -7.15 11.68
N THR A 541 28.83 -5.86 11.83
CA THR A 541 28.69 -4.94 10.70
C THR A 541 28.87 -3.47 11.08
N GLN A 542 29.26 -2.67 10.08
CA GLN A 542 29.23 -1.20 10.14
C GLN A 542 27.95 -0.62 9.52
N LEU A 543 27.04 -1.47 9.02
CA LEU A 543 25.76 -1.04 8.45
C LEU A 543 24.82 -0.50 9.53
N GLN A 544 23.90 0.38 9.13
CA GLN A 544 22.88 0.89 10.04
C GLN A 544 21.88 -0.23 10.42
N VAL A 545 21.70 -0.44 11.72
CA VAL A 545 20.81 -1.48 12.28
C VAL A 545 19.44 -0.88 12.60
N ALA A 546 18.41 -1.42 11.97
CA ALA A 546 17.03 -0.92 12.00
C ALA A 546 16.14 -1.62 13.05
N SER A 547 16.50 -2.84 13.46
CA SER A 547 15.76 -3.62 14.46
C SER A 547 16.63 -4.02 15.66
N ASP A 548 16.00 -4.59 16.68
CA ASP A 548 16.72 -5.39 17.68
C ASP A 548 17.29 -6.68 17.07
N VAL A 549 18.11 -7.40 17.84
CA VAL A 549 18.68 -8.69 17.47
C VAL A 549 17.88 -9.80 18.15
N TYR A 550 17.39 -10.75 17.37
CA TYR A 550 16.58 -11.87 17.87
C TYR A 550 17.24 -13.19 17.50
N GLU A 551 17.51 -14.01 18.50
CA GLU A 551 17.90 -15.39 18.32
C GLU A 551 16.67 -16.28 18.45
N PHE A 552 16.50 -17.16 17.48
CA PHE A 552 15.47 -18.16 17.46
C PHE A 552 16.11 -19.53 17.63
N GLN A 553 15.58 -20.33 18.54
CA GLN A 553 15.96 -21.72 18.71
C GLN A 553 14.70 -22.58 18.78
N PHE A 554 14.79 -23.76 18.20
CA PHE A 554 13.65 -24.65 18.09
C PHE A 554 14.10 -26.07 18.36
N ALA A 555 13.34 -26.79 19.19
CA ALA A 555 13.60 -28.17 19.51
C ALA A 555 12.33 -28.98 19.32
N SER A 556 12.44 -30.18 18.73
CA SER A 556 11.33 -31.12 18.57
C SER A 556 11.76 -32.50 19.07
N GLY A 557 10.97 -33.11 19.95
CA GLY A 557 11.36 -34.36 20.64
C GLY A 557 12.67 -34.22 21.44
N GLY A 558 12.98 -33.02 21.92
CA GLY A 558 14.24 -32.70 22.62
C GLY A 558 15.45 -32.45 21.72
N ASN A 559 15.34 -32.64 20.40
CA ASN A 559 16.44 -32.42 19.45
C ASN A 559 16.31 -31.05 18.80
N LYS A 560 17.45 -30.35 18.63
CA LYS A 560 17.49 -29.07 17.91
C LYS A 560 17.06 -29.26 16.45
N VAL A 561 16.26 -28.31 15.95
CA VAL A 561 15.84 -28.23 14.55
C VAL A 561 16.64 -27.14 13.85
N ASP A 562 17.52 -27.54 12.93
CA ASP A 562 18.40 -26.60 12.20
C ASP A 562 17.80 -26.11 10.87
N SER A 563 16.82 -26.83 10.30
CA SER A 563 16.15 -26.44 9.07
C SER A 563 14.68 -26.86 9.03
N PHE A 564 13.91 -26.16 8.19
CA PHE A 564 12.50 -26.43 7.94
C PHE A 564 12.29 -26.95 6.52
N LYS A 565 11.45 -27.97 6.37
CA LYS A 565 10.96 -28.48 5.09
C LYS A 565 10.08 -27.46 4.38
N THR A 566 9.28 -26.73 5.15
CA THR A 566 8.44 -25.63 4.66
C THR A 566 8.96 -24.30 5.20
N PRO A 567 9.20 -23.29 4.34
CA PRO A 567 9.60 -21.96 4.80
C PRO A 567 8.63 -21.39 5.82
N ILE A 568 9.16 -20.96 6.96
CA ILE A 568 8.41 -20.23 7.98
C ILE A 568 8.38 -18.74 7.62
N SER A 569 7.30 -18.05 7.99
CA SER A 569 7.20 -16.60 7.82
C SER A 569 7.66 -15.90 9.10
N LEU A 570 8.50 -14.88 8.96
CA LEU A 570 9.05 -14.08 10.04
C LEU A 570 8.77 -12.60 9.79
N SER A 571 8.25 -11.91 10.79
CA SER A 571 7.89 -10.49 10.76
C SER A 571 8.61 -9.77 11.90
N ILE A 572 9.72 -9.13 11.60
CA ILE A 572 10.54 -8.42 12.61
C ILE A 572 10.05 -6.98 12.78
N PRO A 573 9.76 -6.50 14.01
CA PRO A 573 9.44 -5.09 14.25
C PRO A 573 10.69 -4.22 14.04
N ILE A 574 10.50 -3.08 13.39
CA ILE A 574 11.56 -2.10 13.11
C ILE A 574 11.46 -0.99 14.14
N SER A 575 12.53 -0.78 14.90
CA SER A 575 12.58 0.19 15.99
C SER A 575 13.15 1.55 15.55
N ASN A 576 13.92 1.60 14.45
CA ASN A 576 14.47 2.83 13.93
C ASN A 576 14.64 2.79 12.40
N THR A 577 14.09 3.78 11.70
CA THR A 577 14.30 4.03 10.26
C THR A 577 14.86 5.42 9.97
N SER A 578 15.25 6.18 11.00
CA SER A 578 15.71 7.56 10.84
C SER A 578 16.98 7.60 9.98
N GLY A 579 16.93 8.35 8.88
CA GLY A 579 18.03 8.47 7.92
C GLY A 579 18.26 7.23 7.04
N MET A 580 17.38 6.23 7.10
CA MET A 580 17.45 5.00 6.32
C MET A 580 16.48 5.03 5.14
N ASP A 581 16.90 4.41 4.05
CA ASP A 581 16.07 4.04 2.92
C ASP A 581 15.38 2.69 3.19
N THR A 582 14.08 2.75 3.45
CA THR A 582 13.31 1.59 3.89
C THR A 582 13.22 0.45 2.85
N GLU A 583 13.41 0.72 1.55
CA GLU A 583 13.42 -0.36 0.55
C GLU A 583 14.72 -1.18 0.58
N LEU A 584 15.80 -0.59 1.09
CA LEU A 584 17.11 -1.22 1.25
C LEU A 584 17.23 -2.01 2.55
N LEU A 585 16.18 -2.02 3.38
CA LEU A 585 16.11 -2.88 4.55
C LEU A 585 16.05 -4.34 4.12
N THR A 586 16.86 -5.15 4.82
CA THR A 586 17.02 -6.57 4.56
C THR A 586 17.18 -7.33 5.87
N LEU A 587 16.55 -8.49 5.97
CA LEU A 587 16.77 -9.43 7.05
C LEU A 587 18.16 -10.02 6.88
N ALA A 588 19.00 -9.89 7.91
CA ALA A 588 20.34 -10.42 7.95
C ALA A 588 20.47 -11.50 9.02
N LYS A 589 20.96 -12.68 8.64
CA LYS A 589 21.45 -13.69 9.60
C LYS A 589 22.84 -13.29 10.05
N ILE A 590 23.07 -13.34 11.36
CA ILE A 590 24.40 -13.19 11.93
C ILE A 590 24.99 -14.60 12.08
N LEU A 591 26.10 -14.87 11.41
CA LEU A 591 26.82 -16.14 11.47
C LEU A 591 28.33 -15.85 11.48
N ASP A 592 29.04 -16.36 12.48
CA ASP A 592 30.50 -16.20 12.64
C ASP A 592 30.98 -14.74 12.48
N GLY A 593 30.24 -13.80 13.09
CA GLY A 593 30.55 -12.36 13.03
C GLY A 593 30.30 -11.71 11.66
N LYS A 594 29.62 -12.37 10.73
CA LYS A 594 29.28 -11.84 9.40
C LYS A 594 27.77 -11.84 9.17
N LEU A 595 27.34 -10.97 8.24
CA LEU A 595 25.95 -10.89 7.81
C LEU A 595 25.71 -11.70 6.53
N ILE A 596 24.61 -12.45 6.51
CA ILE A 596 24.06 -13.09 5.30
C ILE A 596 22.66 -12.52 5.06
N PHE A 597 22.45 -11.90 3.90
CA PHE A 597 21.22 -11.19 3.56
C PHE A 597 20.17 -12.11 2.94
N PHE A 598 18.92 -11.99 3.41
CA PHE A 598 17.77 -12.79 2.99
C PHE A 598 16.60 -11.96 2.46
N GLY A 599 16.77 -10.64 2.30
CA GLY A 599 15.76 -9.77 1.74
C GLY A 599 14.62 -9.50 2.70
N GLY A 600 13.38 -9.59 2.21
CA GLY A 600 12.18 -9.24 2.95
C GLY A 600 11.54 -7.92 2.50
N ILE A 601 10.31 -7.71 2.94
CA ILE A 601 9.46 -6.57 2.55
C ILE A 601 9.18 -5.75 3.80
N TYR A 602 9.56 -4.48 3.77
CA TYR A 602 9.21 -3.53 4.83
C TYR A 602 7.80 -2.99 4.60
N LYS A 603 6.94 -3.12 5.60
CA LYS A 603 5.58 -2.55 5.60
C LYS A 603 5.12 -2.27 7.02
N ASN A 604 4.55 -1.09 7.25
CA ASN A 604 3.92 -0.71 8.51
C ASN A 604 4.82 -0.92 9.75
N GLY A 605 6.10 -0.51 9.67
CA GLY A 605 7.04 -0.64 10.79
C GLY A 605 7.52 -2.07 11.05
N LYS A 606 7.33 -3.00 10.11
CA LYS A 606 7.75 -4.40 10.22
C LYS A 606 8.46 -4.83 8.94
N LEU A 607 9.36 -5.81 9.04
CA LEU A 607 9.98 -6.47 7.91
C LEU A 607 9.56 -7.94 7.86
N ASP A 608 8.81 -8.29 6.82
CA ASP A 608 8.33 -9.65 6.54
C ASP A 608 9.31 -10.40 5.64
N ALA A 609 9.70 -11.62 6.03
CA ALA A 609 10.60 -12.48 5.26
C ALA A 609 10.30 -13.97 5.50
N LYS A 610 10.65 -14.82 4.54
CA LYS A 610 10.56 -16.29 4.68
C LYS A 610 11.91 -16.90 5.03
N ARG A 611 11.94 -17.86 5.96
CA ARG A 611 13.16 -18.53 6.41
C ARG A 611 13.02 -20.05 6.47
N ASN A 612 14.12 -20.74 6.17
CA ASN A 612 14.19 -22.21 6.20
C ASN A 612 15.08 -22.72 7.33
N SER A 613 15.49 -21.82 8.23
CA SER A 613 16.30 -22.13 9.40
C SER A 613 16.09 -21.04 10.43
N PHE A 614 16.12 -21.41 11.72
CA PHE A 614 16.30 -20.42 12.76
C PHE A 614 17.77 -20.14 13.02
N SER A 615 18.03 -18.93 13.49
CA SER A 615 19.35 -18.38 13.78
C SER A 615 19.18 -17.07 14.53
N THR A 616 20.28 -16.39 14.80
CA THR A 616 20.30 -14.97 15.14
C THR A 616 20.04 -14.11 13.91
N TYR A 617 19.02 -13.27 13.97
CA TYR A 617 18.62 -12.35 12.90
C TYR A 617 18.53 -10.90 13.40
N THR A 618 18.75 -9.97 12.48
CA THR A 618 18.51 -8.54 12.65
C THR A 618 18.12 -7.92 11.30
N VAL A 619 17.65 -6.68 11.29
CA VAL A 619 17.36 -5.93 10.08
C VAL A 619 18.35 -4.78 9.96
N VAL A 620 18.98 -4.66 8.79
CA VAL A 620 19.95 -3.60 8.48
C VAL A 620 19.59 -2.91 7.18
N GLU A 621 20.06 -1.68 7.02
CA GLU A 621 20.07 -0.98 5.74
C GLU A 621 21.34 -1.38 4.96
N ASN A 622 21.18 -2.14 3.88
CA ASN A 622 22.30 -2.61 3.07
C ASN A 622 22.48 -1.76 1.81
N LYS A 623 23.27 -0.68 1.91
CA LYS A 623 23.58 0.20 0.78
C LYS A 623 24.62 -0.41 -0.16
N VAL A 624 24.15 -1.17 -1.14
CA VAL A 624 25.01 -1.69 -2.21
C VAL A 624 25.09 -0.67 -3.36
N SER A 625 26.29 -0.50 -3.92
CA SER A 625 26.51 0.33 -5.12
C SER A 625 27.52 -0.35 -6.03
N PHE A 626 27.43 -0.03 -7.33
CA PHE A 626 28.31 -0.53 -8.37
C PHE A 626 28.79 0.65 -9.20
N ASN A 627 30.02 0.59 -9.71
CA ASN A 627 30.62 1.72 -10.43
C ASN A 627 30.32 1.73 -11.94
N ASP A 628 29.66 0.68 -12.45
CA ASP A 628 29.40 0.45 -13.87
C ASP A 628 27.91 0.53 -14.26
N THR A 629 27.04 1.01 -13.35
CA THR A 629 25.58 1.12 -13.60
C THR A 629 25.15 2.45 -14.19
N SER A 630 26.06 3.42 -14.39
CA SER A 630 25.71 4.77 -14.86
C SER A 630 24.90 4.78 -16.17
N SER A 631 25.19 3.87 -17.11
CA SER A 631 24.50 3.77 -18.40
C SER A 631 23.05 3.28 -18.29
N VAL A 632 22.71 2.58 -17.20
CA VAL A 632 21.36 2.05 -16.93
C VAL A 632 20.71 2.67 -15.70
N GLN A 633 21.39 3.61 -15.05
CA GLN A 633 21.03 4.18 -13.76
C GLN A 633 19.60 4.70 -13.73
N ILE A 634 19.19 5.26 -14.87
CA ILE A 634 17.94 5.94 -15.08
C ILE A 634 16.73 4.99 -15.01
N TRP A 635 16.87 3.75 -15.47
CA TRP A 635 15.75 2.82 -15.60
C TRP A 635 15.92 1.52 -14.80
N ALA A 636 17.14 1.15 -14.43
CA ALA A 636 17.47 -0.03 -13.62
C ALA A 636 18.30 0.27 -12.38
N GLY A 637 18.87 1.47 -12.22
CA GLY A 637 19.81 1.75 -11.13
C GLY A 637 19.21 1.49 -9.74
N ARG A 638 17.97 1.94 -9.53
CA ARG A 638 17.25 1.69 -8.27
C ARG A 638 16.92 0.22 -8.07
N GLN A 639 16.46 -0.45 -9.12
CA GLN A 639 16.05 -1.84 -9.11
C GLN A 639 17.24 -2.76 -8.81
N ILE A 640 18.39 -2.47 -9.41
CA ILE A 640 19.67 -3.13 -9.13
C ILE A 640 20.04 -2.94 -7.66
N GLN A 641 20.02 -1.69 -7.17
CA GLN A 641 20.37 -1.38 -5.78
C GLN A 641 19.49 -2.13 -4.78
N VAL A 642 18.17 -2.12 -4.96
CA VAL A 642 17.22 -2.78 -4.04
C VAL A 642 17.39 -4.29 -4.08
N ALA A 643 17.50 -4.90 -5.27
CA ALA A 643 17.69 -6.34 -5.38
C ALA A 643 19.06 -6.78 -4.80
N ALA A 644 20.10 -5.95 -4.93
CA ALA A 644 21.41 -6.17 -4.31
C ALA A 644 21.36 -6.03 -2.79
N ALA A 645 20.69 -4.98 -2.28
CA ALA A 645 20.49 -4.75 -0.85
C ALA A 645 19.80 -5.94 -0.17
N LYS A 646 18.80 -6.51 -0.86
CA LYS A 646 18.07 -7.72 -0.43
C LYS A 646 18.86 -9.02 -0.62
N GLY A 647 20.09 -8.96 -1.15
CA GLY A 647 20.94 -10.11 -1.39
C GLY A 647 20.44 -11.02 -2.52
N ILE A 648 19.50 -10.58 -3.35
CA ILE A 648 18.92 -11.41 -4.42
C ILE A 648 19.86 -11.51 -5.62
N LEU A 649 20.56 -10.42 -5.93
CA LEU A 649 21.60 -10.37 -6.94
C LEU A 649 22.90 -9.82 -6.36
N GLU A 650 23.99 -10.13 -7.03
CA GLU A 650 25.37 -9.80 -6.63
C GLU A 650 26.12 -9.35 -7.89
N GLY A 651 27.17 -8.53 -7.72
CA GLY A 651 28.09 -8.19 -8.83
C GLY A 651 28.82 -9.42 -9.36
N ARG A 652 29.25 -9.39 -10.63
CA ARG A 652 30.10 -10.47 -11.17
C ARG A 652 31.56 -10.34 -10.73
N GLU A 653 31.99 -9.10 -10.51
CA GLU A 653 33.31 -8.78 -9.98
C GLU A 653 33.17 -7.76 -8.84
N SER A 654 34.26 -7.53 -8.11
CA SER A 654 34.28 -6.53 -7.04
C SER A 654 33.86 -5.16 -7.59
N SER A 655 32.78 -4.60 -7.04
CA SER A 655 32.20 -3.30 -7.44
C SER A 655 31.62 -3.21 -8.86
N GLN A 656 31.52 -4.31 -9.63
CA GLN A 656 30.93 -4.32 -10.98
C GLN A 656 29.68 -5.21 -11.07
N PHE A 657 28.59 -4.63 -11.57
CA PHE A 657 27.32 -5.34 -11.78
C PHE A 657 27.20 -5.99 -13.16
N VAL A 658 27.85 -5.41 -14.17
CA VAL A 658 27.79 -5.77 -15.60
C VAL A 658 26.35 -5.68 -16.14
N PRO A 659 25.72 -4.49 -16.16
CA PRO A 659 24.28 -4.33 -16.42
C PRO A 659 23.83 -4.81 -17.81
N ASN A 660 24.67 -4.64 -18.83
CA ASN A 660 24.39 -5.06 -20.21
C ASN A 660 24.82 -6.51 -20.48
N GLY A 661 25.43 -7.18 -19.50
CA GLY A 661 25.77 -8.59 -19.60
C GLY A 661 24.51 -9.44 -19.72
N GLN A 662 24.56 -10.47 -20.55
CA GLN A 662 23.46 -11.43 -20.71
C GLN A 662 23.35 -12.30 -19.45
N VAL A 663 22.12 -12.56 -19.01
CA VAL A 663 21.83 -13.37 -17.83
C VAL A 663 21.54 -14.82 -18.23
N THR A 664 22.11 -15.77 -17.50
CA THR A 664 21.87 -17.20 -17.75
C THR A 664 20.57 -17.68 -17.10
N ARG A 665 20.06 -18.82 -17.57
CA ARG A 665 18.90 -19.48 -16.95
C ARG A 665 19.16 -19.85 -15.49
N ALA A 666 20.37 -20.32 -15.15
CA ALA A 666 20.75 -20.61 -13.77
C ALA A 666 20.82 -19.35 -12.88
N GLU A 667 21.39 -18.26 -13.38
CA GLU A 667 21.44 -16.97 -12.67
C GLU A 667 20.02 -16.47 -12.37
N PHE A 668 19.11 -16.51 -13.35
CA PHE A 668 17.74 -16.05 -13.15
C PHE A 668 16.92 -16.97 -12.22
N ALA A 669 17.14 -18.29 -12.29
CA ALA A 669 16.54 -19.24 -11.34
C ALA A 669 16.97 -18.95 -9.90
N LYS A 670 18.27 -18.69 -9.65
CA LYS A 670 18.78 -18.24 -8.34
C LYS A 670 18.04 -16.98 -7.87
N MET A 671 17.92 -15.97 -8.74
CA MET A 671 17.26 -14.71 -8.36
C MET A 671 15.81 -14.94 -7.91
N ILE A 672 15.00 -15.67 -8.68
CA ILE A 672 13.61 -15.97 -8.30
C ILE A 672 13.55 -16.76 -6.98
N VAL A 673 14.38 -17.80 -6.82
CA VAL A 673 14.40 -18.61 -5.60
C VAL A 673 14.73 -17.75 -4.38
N LYS A 674 15.69 -16.82 -4.49
CA LYS A 674 16.02 -15.88 -3.40
C LYS A 674 14.89 -14.87 -3.17
N THR A 675 14.27 -14.32 -4.21
CA THR A 675 13.14 -13.37 -4.09
C THR A 675 11.99 -13.94 -3.26
N PHE A 676 11.66 -15.22 -3.45
CA PHE A 676 10.53 -15.86 -2.76
C PHE A 676 10.95 -16.70 -1.54
N GLY A 677 12.24 -16.72 -1.19
CA GLY A 677 12.76 -17.49 -0.06
C GLY A 677 12.57 -19.01 -0.20
N LEU A 678 12.68 -19.54 -1.42
CA LEU A 678 12.33 -20.93 -1.77
C LEU A 678 13.51 -21.91 -1.72
N GLU A 679 14.69 -21.48 -1.26
CA GLU A 679 15.91 -22.28 -1.29
C GLU A 679 15.81 -23.51 -0.38
N ASP A 680 15.78 -24.70 -0.95
CA ASP A 680 15.64 -25.95 -0.23
C ASP A 680 16.81 -26.89 -0.54
N ALA A 681 17.69 -27.07 0.44
CA ALA A 681 18.86 -27.95 0.32
C ALA A 681 18.48 -29.43 0.12
N SER A 682 17.27 -29.84 0.51
CA SER A 682 16.75 -31.20 0.31
C SER A 682 16.07 -31.40 -1.05
N ALA A 683 15.85 -30.33 -1.81
CA ALA A 683 15.23 -30.44 -3.13
C ALA A 683 16.12 -31.21 -4.10
N THR A 684 15.48 -32.10 -4.87
CA THR A 684 16.12 -32.90 -5.90
C THR A 684 15.50 -32.60 -7.25
N ALA A 685 16.34 -32.49 -8.29
CA ALA A 685 15.92 -32.46 -9.68
C ALA A 685 16.96 -33.24 -10.51
N SER A 686 16.50 -34.00 -11.50
CA SER A 686 17.36 -34.80 -12.36
C SER A 686 17.42 -34.17 -13.75
N PHE A 687 18.51 -33.49 -14.05
CA PHE A 687 18.86 -33.04 -15.39
C PHE A 687 20.25 -33.54 -15.75
N ASN A 688 20.45 -33.94 -17.00
CA ASN A 688 21.72 -34.52 -17.47
C ASN A 688 22.88 -33.51 -17.48
N ASP A 689 22.58 -32.22 -17.40
CA ASP A 689 23.50 -31.08 -17.46
C ASP A 689 23.58 -30.28 -16.14
N VAL A 690 23.15 -30.87 -15.02
CA VAL A 690 23.26 -30.29 -13.67
C VAL A 690 23.92 -31.31 -12.75
N SER A 691 25.15 -31.01 -12.31
CA SER A 691 25.92 -31.82 -11.36
C SER A 691 25.60 -31.45 -9.92
N ASP A 692 25.79 -32.39 -8.98
CA ASP A 692 25.66 -32.15 -7.54
C ASP A 692 26.63 -31.10 -6.99
N THR A 693 27.75 -30.86 -7.68
CA THR A 693 28.76 -29.87 -7.30
C THR A 693 28.51 -28.48 -7.87
N ASP A 694 27.52 -28.30 -8.75
CA ASP A 694 27.26 -27.01 -9.39
C ASP A 694 26.67 -26.01 -8.40
N TRP A 695 27.17 -24.77 -8.41
CA TRP A 695 26.69 -23.70 -7.52
C TRP A 695 25.19 -23.44 -7.66
N TYR A 696 24.62 -23.72 -8.84
CA TYR A 696 23.21 -23.51 -9.13
C TYR A 696 22.33 -24.72 -8.79
N LYS A 697 22.89 -25.87 -8.42
CA LYS A 697 22.13 -27.12 -8.22
C LYS A 697 20.96 -26.94 -7.25
N VAL A 698 21.21 -26.33 -6.10
CA VAL A 698 20.16 -26.09 -5.08
C VAL A 698 19.06 -25.16 -5.61
N TYR A 699 19.42 -24.12 -6.36
CA TYR A 699 18.46 -23.17 -6.91
C TYR A 699 17.62 -23.79 -8.02
N VAL A 700 18.24 -24.57 -8.91
CA VAL A 700 17.53 -25.30 -9.97
C VAL A 700 16.58 -26.32 -9.37
N ALA A 701 17.04 -27.14 -8.43
CA ALA A 701 16.19 -28.14 -7.76
C ALA A 701 15.03 -27.49 -7.00
N SER A 702 15.28 -26.38 -6.30
CA SER A 702 14.25 -25.59 -5.63
C SER A 702 13.22 -25.04 -6.61
N ALA A 703 13.68 -24.49 -7.75
CA ALA A 703 12.80 -23.97 -8.79
C ALA A 703 11.94 -25.06 -9.44
N VAL A 704 12.47 -26.26 -9.64
CA VAL A 704 11.72 -27.43 -10.14
C VAL A 704 10.69 -27.90 -9.13
N LYS A 705 11.09 -28.08 -7.86
CA LYS A 705 10.18 -28.50 -6.77
C LYS A 705 8.97 -27.55 -6.65
N ASN A 706 9.18 -26.27 -6.89
CA ASN A 706 8.14 -25.24 -6.85
C ASN A 706 7.47 -24.97 -8.21
N GLY A 707 7.72 -25.77 -9.25
CA GLY A 707 7.08 -25.64 -10.56
C GLY A 707 7.41 -24.35 -11.33
N ILE A 708 8.48 -23.65 -10.96
CA ILE A 708 8.98 -22.45 -11.68
C ILE A 708 9.67 -22.88 -12.97
N VAL A 709 10.41 -23.99 -12.92
CA VAL A 709 11.21 -24.54 -14.02
C VAL A 709 10.76 -25.96 -14.35
N ASN A 710 10.62 -26.26 -15.65
CA ASN A 710 10.29 -27.60 -16.16
C ASN A 710 11.43 -28.23 -16.99
N GLY A 711 12.57 -27.55 -17.12
CA GLY A 711 13.65 -27.96 -18.04
C GLY A 711 13.38 -27.59 -19.51
N ARG A 712 14.16 -28.21 -20.40
CA ARG A 712 14.05 -28.21 -21.86
C ARG A 712 13.96 -29.67 -22.34
N ALA A 713 13.94 -29.87 -23.65
CA ALA A 713 13.96 -31.20 -24.26
C ALA A 713 15.15 -32.05 -23.78
N GLU A 714 15.04 -33.37 -23.92
CA GLU A 714 16.11 -34.34 -23.63
C GLU A 714 16.59 -34.39 -22.17
N GLY A 715 15.75 -33.96 -21.22
CA GLY A 715 16.10 -33.98 -19.80
C GLY A 715 17.22 -33.01 -19.43
N LYS A 716 17.33 -31.89 -20.15
CA LYS A 716 18.32 -30.82 -19.90
C LYS A 716 17.66 -29.61 -19.24
N PHE A 717 18.40 -28.88 -18.41
CA PHE A 717 17.98 -27.57 -17.91
C PHE A 717 18.53 -26.40 -18.74
N ASP A 718 19.69 -26.61 -19.37
CA ASP A 718 20.56 -25.60 -19.97
C ASP A 718 20.91 -24.45 -19.02
N PRO A 719 21.72 -24.71 -17.96
CA PRO A 719 22.02 -23.71 -16.93
C PRO A 719 22.83 -22.51 -17.43
N ASN A 720 23.71 -22.73 -18.40
CA ASN A 720 24.60 -21.70 -18.97
C ASN A 720 24.00 -21.01 -20.19
N GLY A 721 22.92 -21.55 -20.75
CA GLY A 721 22.13 -20.91 -21.79
C GLY A 721 21.59 -19.56 -21.35
N GLN A 722 21.61 -18.62 -22.28
CA GLN A 722 21.07 -17.28 -22.08
C GLN A 722 19.55 -17.34 -22.04
N ILE A 723 18.95 -16.64 -21.07
CA ILE A 723 17.50 -16.66 -20.92
C ILE A 723 16.86 -15.67 -21.90
N THR A 724 15.88 -16.16 -22.66
CA THR A 724 15.06 -15.31 -23.53
C THR A 724 14.06 -14.50 -22.71
N ARG A 725 13.55 -13.41 -23.27
CA ARG A 725 12.53 -12.57 -22.62
C ARG A 725 11.25 -13.35 -22.32
N ALA A 726 10.81 -14.25 -23.22
CA ALA A 726 9.63 -15.08 -23.00
C ALA A 726 9.84 -16.12 -21.87
N GLU A 727 11.02 -16.73 -21.78
CA GLU A 727 11.36 -17.66 -20.69
C GLU A 727 11.43 -16.92 -19.34
N MET A 728 12.07 -15.74 -19.31
CA MET A 728 12.16 -14.89 -18.13
C MET A 728 10.76 -14.51 -17.62
N ALA A 729 9.88 -14.06 -18.52
CA ALA A 729 8.49 -13.75 -18.23
C ALA A 729 7.73 -14.95 -17.65
N THR A 730 7.90 -16.12 -18.27
CA THR A 730 7.20 -17.35 -17.87
C THR A 730 7.65 -17.84 -16.49
N MET A 731 8.95 -17.83 -16.21
CA MET A 731 9.47 -18.18 -14.88
C MET A 731 8.97 -17.21 -13.81
N ALA A 732 8.97 -15.90 -14.09
CA ALA A 732 8.44 -14.88 -13.18
C ALA A 732 6.93 -15.07 -12.92
N ALA A 733 6.15 -15.36 -13.96
CA ALA A 733 4.71 -15.62 -13.86
C ALA A 733 4.42 -16.86 -13.00
N ARG A 734 5.17 -17.95 -13.17
CA ARG A 734 5.02 -19.15 -12.34
C ARG A 734 5.35 -18.89 -10.88
N ALA A 735 6.39 -18.10 -10.62
CA ALA A 735 6.72 -17.68 -9.25
C ALA A 735 5.61 -16.85 -8.61
N LEU A 736 4.99 -15.92 -9.36
CA LEU A 736 3.85 -15.15 -8.87
C LEU A 736 2.67 -16.04 -8.45
N LEU A 737 2.39 -17.11 -9.20
CA LEU A 737 1.28 -18.02 -8.86
C LEU A 737 1.48 -18.73 -7.52
N LEU A 738 2.72 -18.85 -7.03
CA LEU A 738 3.01 -19.40 -5.70
C LEU A 738 2.48 -18.53 -4.55
N SER A 739 2.23 -17.24 -4.80
CA SER A 739 1.61 -16.35 -3.80
C SER A 739 0.16 -16.72 -3.48
N GLY A 740 -0.53 -17.48 -4.35
CA GLY A 740 -1.93 -17.90 -4.19
C GLY A 740 -2.99 -16.81 -4.42
N SER A 741 -2.59 -15.53 -4.42
CA SER A 741 -3.47 -14.37 -4.60
C SER A 741 -3.70 -14.00 -6.08
N ILE A 742 -2.84 -14.47 -6.98
CA ILE A 742 -2.88 -14.18 -8.41
C ILE A 742 -3.40 -15.41 -9.16
N ALA A 743 -4.44 -15.22 -9.96
CA ALA A 743 -4.99 -16.24 -10.85
C ALA A 743 -4.33 -16.20 -12.23
N ASN A 744 -4.39 -17.32 -12.95
CA ASN A 744 -4.01 -17.34 -14.36
C ASN A 744 -4.91 -16.42 -15.20
N VAL A 745 -4.37 -15.95 -16.32
CA VAL A 745 -5.12 -15.19 -17.31
C VAL A 745 -6.10 -16.13 -18.01
N THR A 746 -7.38 -15.75 -18.04
CA THR A 746 -8.45 -16.54 -18.68
C THR A 746 -8.48 -16.35 -20.19
N ASP A 747 -8.20 -15.13 -20.68
CA ASP A 747 -8.11 -14.81 -22.11
C ASP A 747 -6.67 -14.41 -22.47
N ILE A 748 -5.88 -15.42 -22.86
CA ILE A 748 -4.46 -15.27 -23.19
C ILE A 748 -4.28 -14.38 -24.42
N GLU A 749 -5.12 -14.56 -25.45
CA GLU A 749 -5.00 -13.83 -26.71
C GLU A 749 -5.32 -12.34 -26.51
N ALA A 750 -6.37 -12.00 -25.75
CA ALA A 750 -6.67 -10.61 -25.41
C ALA A 750 -5.53 -9.95 -24.63
N ALA A 751 -4.92 -10.66 -23.67
CA ALA A 751 -3.81 -10.15 -22.88
C ALA A 751 -2.54 -9.92 -23.71
N LEU A 752 -2.31 -10.73 -24.76
CA LEU A 752 -1.15 -10.61 -25.64
C LEU A 752 -1.36 -9.66 -26.82
N LYS A 753 -2.60 -9.26 -27.13
CA LYS A 753 -2.95 -8.37 -28.26
C LYS A 753 -2.23 -7.01 -28.23
N VAL A 754 -1.73 -6.60 -27.07
CA VAL A 754 -0.91 -5.40 -26.91
C VAL A 754 0.46 -5.51 -27.60
N PHE A 755 0.91 -6.73 -27.94
CA PHE A 755 2.18 -6.99 -28.62
C PHE A 755 1.97 -7.41 -30.07
N LYS A 756 2.59 -6.70 -31.02
CA LYS A 756 2.50 -6.98 -32.46
C LYS A 756 3.17 -8.29 -32.88
N ASP A 757 4.16 -8.72 -32.12
CA ASP A 757 4.96 -9.92 -32.33
C ASP A 757 4.55 -11.07 -31.39
N ALA A 758 3.35 -11.01 -30.80
CA ALA A 758 2.81 -12.06 -29.93
C ALA A 758 2.80 -13.45 -30.60
N GLY A 759 2.63 -13.49 -31.94
CA GLY A 759 2.70 -14.73 -32.72
C GLY A 759 4.08 -15.42 -32.73
N SER A 760 5.15 -14.71 -32.34
CA SER A 760 6.51 -15.27 -32.20
C SER A 760 6.76 -15.87 -30.82
N ILE A 761 5.81 -15.76 -29.87
CA ILE A 761 5.90 -16.40 -28.56
C ILE A 761 5.59 -17.89 -28.74
N GLY A 762 6.51 -18.76 -28.34
CA GLY A 762 6.28 -20.21 -28.35
C GLY A 762 5.04 -20.59 -27.52
N ASP A 763 4.23 -21.53 -28.00
CA ASP A 763 2.92 -21.83 -27.42
C ASP A 763 2.98 -22.21 -25.93
N SER A 764 4.02 -22.92 -25.51
CA SER A 764 4.23 -23.32 -24.10
C SER A 764 4.58 -22.15 -23.16
N LEU A 765 4.91 -20.98 -23.71
CA LEU A 765 5.27 -19.76 -22.97
C LEU A 765 4.16 -18.71 -22.98
N LYS A 766 3.16 -18.81 -23.88
CA LYS A 766 2.11 -17.80 -24.04
C LYS A 766 1.35 -17.50 -22.76
N SER A 767 0.94 -18.52 -22.00
CA SER A 767 0.22 -18.32 -20.74
C SER A 767 1.06 -17.57 -19.70
N GLY A 768 2.35 -17.90 -19.60
CA GLY A 768 3.28 -17.25 -18.70
C GLY A 768 3.55 -15.80 -19.10
N VAL A 769 3.79 -15.56 -20.39
CA VAL A 769 3.98 -14.20 -20.92
C VAL A 769 2.73 -13.35 -20.72
N ALA A 770 1.54 -13.87 -21.03
CA ALA A 770 0.27 -13.19 -20.83
C ALA A 770 0.07 -12.80 -19.36
N LEU A 771 0.35 -13.73 -18.44
CA LEU A 771 0.26 -13.44 -17.00
C LEU A 771 1.26 -12.37 -16.59
N ALA A 772 2.55 -12.53 -16.92
CA ALA A 772 3.58 -11.54 -16.59
C ALA A 772 3.26 -10.14 -17.14
N ALA A 773 2.73 -10.05 -18.36
CA ALA A 773 2.31 -8.80 -18.99
C ALA A 773 1.08 -8.19 -18.28
N SER A 774 0.05 -9.00 -18.02
CA SER A 774 -1.17 -8.55 -17.32
C SER A 774 -0.90 -8.03 -15.90
N GLN A 775 0.13 -8.58 -15.24
CA GLN A 775 0.56 -8.16 -13.91
C GLN A 775 1.57 -7.02 -13.95
N GLY A 776 2.00 -6.56 -15.14
CA GLY A 776 3.00 -5.51 -15.31
C GLY A 776 4.41 -5.91 -14.84
N ILE A 777 4.69 -7.22 -14.71
CA ILE A 777 6.03 -7.73 -14.40
C ILE A 777 6.95 -7.53 -15.60
N ILE A 778 6.45 -7.83 -16.79
CA ILE A 778 7.12 -7.55 -18.06
C ILE A 778 6.30 -6.53 -18.82
N VAL A 779 6.99 -5.61 -19.50
CA VAL A 779 6.38 -4.59 -20.34
C VAL A 779 7.03 -4.68 -21.72
N GLY A 780 6.25 -4.38 -22.76
CA GLY A 780 6.74 -4.34 -24.14
C GLY A 780 7.76 -3.22 -24.37
N GLU A 781 8.48 -3.37 -25.46
CA GLU A 781 9.42 -2.41 -26.02
C GLU A 781 8.68 -1.43 -26.96
N GLU A 782 9.43 -0.45 -27.50
CA GLU A 782 8.92 0.55 -28.43
C GLU A 782 8.16 -0.08 -29.61
N GLY A 783 7.13 0.62 -30.08
CA GLY A 783 6.34 0.17 -31.23
C GLY A 783 5.41 -1.00 -30.94
N SER A 784 5.16 -1.32 -29.67
CA SER A 784 4.31 -2.44 -29.21
C SER A 784 4.93 -3.80 -29.52
N GLN A 785 6.23 -3.97 -29.34
CA GLN A 785 6.91 -5.26 -29.48
C GLN A 785 7.17 -5.90 -28.12
N PHE A 786 7.18 -7.23 -28.04
CA PHE A 786 7.56 -7.99 -26.86
C PHE A 786 9.00 -8.51 -26.95
N ASN A 787 9.46 -8.83 -28.16
CA ASN A 787 10.73 -9.46 -28.50
C ASN A 787 10.94 -10.80 -27.76
N PRO A 788 10.10 -11.83 -28.01
CA PRO A 788 10.06 -13.05 -27.18
C PRO A 788 11.36 -13.84 -27.16
N ASN A 789 12.08 -13.87 -28.28
CA ASN A 789 13.30 -14.65 -28.46
C ASN A 789 14.57 -13.82 -28.18
N GLY A 790 14.43 -12.53 -27.89
CA GLY A 790 15.54 -11.68 -27.48
C GLY A 790 16.14 -12.14 -26.15
N VAL A 791 17.47 -12.10 -26.05
CA VAL A 791 18.19 -12.45 -24.81
C VAL A 791 18.08 -11.32 -23.80
N SER A 792 17.86 -11.66 -22.53
CA SER A 792 17.70 -10.69 -21.45
C SER A 792 19.04 -10.27 -20.84
N THR A 793 19.17 -8.98 -20.50
CA THR A 793 20.32 -8.45 -19.77
C THR A 793 20.15 -8.57 -18.25
N ARG A 794 21.25 -8.48 -17.50
CA ARG A 794 21.23 -8.45 -16.03
C ARG A 794 20.44 -7.27 -15.48
N ALA A 795 20.50 -6.11 -16.12
CA ALA A 795 19.69 -4.95 -15.72
C ALA A 795 18.18 -5.18 -15.96
N GLN A 796 17.80 -5.83 -17.07
CA GLN A 796 16.40 -6.23 -17.30
C GLN A 796 15.93 -7.25 -16.26
N ALA A 797 16.76 -8.25 -15.93
CA ALA A 797 16.44 -9.21 -14.87
C ALA A 797 16.25 -8.51 -13.52
N ALA A 798 17.10 -7.54 -13.16
CA ALA A 798 16.96 -6.76 -11.93
C ALA A 798 15.62 -6.00 -11.87
N VAL A 799 15.18 -5.42 -13.00
CA VAL A 799 13.87 -4.75 -13.09
C VAL A 799 12.71 -5.74 -12.87
N VAL A 800 12.78 -6.93 -13.48
CA VAL A 800 11.77 -7.97 -13.30
C VAL A 800 11.70 -8.43 -11.85
N ILE A 801 12.85 -8.68 -11.22
CA ILE A 801 12.96 -9.07 -9.81
C ILE A 801 12.41 -7.97 -8.89
N TYR A 802 12.74 -6.71 -9.16
CA TYR A 802 12.20 -5.59 -8.39
C TYR A 802 10.68 -5.50 -8.51
N ARG A 803 10.11 -5.73 -9.69
CA ARG A 803 8.66 -5.75 -9.87
C ARG A 803 8.02 -6.92 -9.12
N LEU A 804 8.64 -8.10 -9.11
CA LEU A 804 8.17 -9.25 -8.34
C LEU A 804 8.18 -8.97 -6.83
N LEU A 805 9.18 -8.26 -6.31
CA LEU A 805 9.24 -7.86 -4.89
C LEU A 805 8.10 -6.91 -4.47
N ASN A 806 7.50 -6.21 -5.43
CA ASN A 806 6.44 -5.22 -5.20
C ASN A 806 5.04 -5.75 -5.60
N LYS A 807 4.89 -7.07 -5.71
CA LYS A 807 3.60 -7.77 -5.82
C LYS A 807 3.33 -8.54 -4.54
#